data_AF-A0A6V6Z2C3-F1
#
_entry.id   AF-A0A6V6Z2C3-F1
#
_cell.length_a   1.000
_cell.length_b   1.000
_cell.length_c   1.000
_cell.angle_alpha   90.00
_cell.angle_beta   90.00
_cell.angle_gamma   90.00
#
_symmetry.space_group_name_H-M   'P 1'
#
loop_
_entity.id
_entity.type
_entity.pdbx_description
1 polymer ?
#
loop_
_entity_poly.entity_id
_entity_poly.type
_entity_poly.pdbx_seq_one_letter_code
_entity_poly.pdbx_strand_id
1 'polypeptide(L)'
;MKKNKLLIIIILLGFLTFGMKYSGFINENFVTPLAKQLIKTEKESVNKTAESKKKLFSKKQKVTASTAAATLSVTNAVAVNGGGNAVPGSQLDFTVTITNSGADDALGTTFQDILDANLTYVPGSLKVTPIAVNDSYNCIGNVGITVNAAGGVLANDVSPDGTATTVTVLANPTNGTVSLASNGSFTYNSNAGYYGSDSFTYTLTNTNGKTSTASVNIVITEPIHFINSSAATNGNGTLANPFKTVDNAASATTGSIFIYTGTGSSGNALTLSNNQKLIGQGATASLISILGITVPPYSNPLPSTGGTNPTFSVLNLKLNNDVEGITLSGTTATIAGTSVGTLKVRDVSINGGTAIAVNIGGGGALDCIFKSISVNGATKGISVSNSTGSFQVLGTGTTAGSGGTIQNIANRGAEFISCTNVTLKNINFLNSNTSGTCSTPAVDNSNCNGAIHLKTVTGVTLDNISITGTNNSTGININNVTTFSLANSTLTGCGSNTGDSEVGGIYALNLGGTSSITNTNVNDSWGRGFYGYNGILSTNPTLNLSVTGCQFKNSFNKTNGASNFIFQGYGTSNNTLTLKGNDFSNAKTYGLQLDFGGGSTNNIQVGGNLLADGNTINAAVSSPGSNGLQLQSTGTSTVNYNVINNTIKSSFNGSFTCNIGNQGTGTMKGRINNNTIDGGGTASVSNGISVAAYGNAKHITEIVNNTITNISNNGILSEANDNGSVGNARMDATIKNNNISMVTNAYAHVSVIAIGSIASSTLLSAANISNNTTNNPVTNLVATFDVLAQGTNSQIILQGTSPYANGSGDRTAALTTFWNANNTGPRTAIDEVGGGTILSGTALVPDNPSASKFSTAPVIEESTPVTVNQNNNEVSTLTAKNNNTSKITSGETLSVGPFTLAAGKSTIITFSATVNAANSLPANTCAVTNQASVSGSNFSTVNSNITTTSIKPENATFTNTTENIPCLGTATVTLNATCPLGTTPTWYTSLSGGTSFATGASVTATPTANNTTYCVACEAAYCASDILLVKTVTGTPSTSSSQTISACDSYFWSENGITYTTSGTYTKTVGCDTKILNLTISYSSAINTAVTVNSGILTATQSGATYQWYQCPNTLLSGETNQSYTPLANGDYKVDITLADCTVTSSCITISNLAVGDFEPNEFKIYPNPSKGIVNIVTPYQGNYIITDALGKTIKTFELHENIVNTLNLENVSDGTYFIKNSTDSNVKTQKLLIKK
;
A
#
# COMPACT_ATOMS: atom_id res chain seq x y z
N MET A 1 -31.80 -35.53 9.83
CA MET A 1 -30.75 -35.67 8.78
C MET A 1 -29.45 -34.89 8.99
N LYS A 2 -29.40 -33.69 9.61
CA LYS A 2 -28.13 -32.89 9.66
C LYS A 2 -27.00 -33.43 10.58
N LYS A 3 -27.28 -34.09 11.71
CA LYS A 3 -26.22 -34.55 12.66
C LYS A 3 -25.32 -35.68 12.11
N ASN A 4 -25.81 -36.56 11.25
CA ASN A 4 -25.07 -37.76 10.85
C ASN A 4 -23.95 -37.49 9.82
N LYS A 5 -24.05 -36.42 9.02
CA LYS A 5 -23.00 -36.05 8.05
C LYS A 5 -21.73 -35.55 8.73
N LEU A 6 -21.85 -34.85 9.86
CA LEU A 6 -20.72 -34.32 10.62
C LEU A 6 -19.88 -35.43 11.25
N LEU A 7 -20.52 -36.48 11.78
CA LEU A 7 -19.82 -37.62 12.39
C LEU A 7 -18.98 -38.40 11.36
N ILE A 8 -19.48 -38.57 10.12
CA ILE A 8 -18.74 -39.22 9.03
C ILE A 8 -17.52 -38.40 8.61
N ILE A 9 -17.63 -37.07 8.56
CA ILE A 9 -16.51 -36.17 8.25
C ILE A 9 -15.44 -36.22 9.36
N ILE A 10 -15.83 -36.21 10.63
CA ILE A 10 -14.89 -36.32 11.77
C ILE A 10 -14.13 -37.66 11.74
N ILE A 11 -14.81 -38.77 11.43
CA ILE A 11 -14.17 -40.09 11.31
C ILE A 11 -13.19 -40.12 10.12
N LEU A 12 -13.57 -39.56 8.97
CA LEU A 12 -12.68 -39.47 7.79
C LEU A 12 -11.45 -38.59 8.02
N LEU A 13 -11.59 -37.45 8.72
CA LEU A 13 -10.45 -36.61 9.10
C LEU A 13 -9.51 -37.34 10.09
N GLY A 14 -10.08 -38.10 11.04
CA GLY A 14 -9.29 -38.87 12.01
C GLY A 14 -8.37 -39.93 11.38
N PHE A 15 -8.78 -40.55 10.28
CA PHE A 15 -7.90 -41.49 9.55
C PHE A 15 -6.74 -40.79 8.83
N LEU A 16 -6.93 -39.55 8.35
CA LEU A 16 -5.88 -38.76 7.70
C LEU A 16 -4.82 -38.26 8.67
N THR A 17 -5.19 -37.92 9.92
CA THR A 17 -4.25 -37.43 10.94
C THR A 17 -3.33 -38.51 11.53
N PHE A 18 -3.63 -39.79 11.33
CA PHE A 18 -2.80 -40.92 11.79
C PHE A 18 -2.03 -41.63 10.66
N GLY A 19 -1.98 -41.06 9.46
CA GLY A 19 -1.07 -41.50 8.38
C GLY A 19 -1.40 -42.86 7.72
N MET A 20 -2.54 -43.47 8.03
CA MET A 20 -2.94 -44.75 7.42
C MET A 20 -3.59 -44.52 6.05
N LYS A 21 -3.08 -45.17 4.99
CA LYS A 21 -3.68 -45.12 3.65
C LYS A 21 -5.01 -45.88 3.62
N TYR A 22 -6.01 -45.29 2.97
CA TYR A 22 -7.35 -45.86 2.78
C TYR A 22 -7.27 -47.18 2.00
N SER A 23 -7.38 -48.31 2.71
CA SER A 23 -7.26 -49.65 2.14
C SER A 23 -8.64 -50.31 1.96
N GLY A 24 -8.72 -51.31 1.06
CA GLY A 24 -9.96 -52.08 0.85
C GLY A 24 -10.52 -52.68 2.15
N PHE A 25 -9.63 -53.07 3.07
CA PHE A 25 -10.00 -53.59 4.39
C PHE A 25 -10.80 -52.59 5.23
N ILE A 26 -10.46 -51.29 5.22
CA ILE A 26 -11.21 -50.26 5.95
C ILE A 26 -12.57 -50.02 5.27
N ASN A 27 -12.60 -50.03 3.93
CA ASN A 27 -13.85 -49.87 3.18
C ASN A 27 -14.82 -51.03 3.46
N GLU A 28 -14.35 -52.28 3.46
CA GLU A 28 -15.21 -53.47 3.64
C GLU A 28 -15.62 -53.73 5.09
N ASN A 29 -14.75 -53.44 6.07
CA ASN A 29 -14.99 -53.80 7.48
C ASN A 29 -15.50 -52.64 8.37
N PHE A 30 -15.30 -51.37 7.97
CA PHE A 30 -15.78 -50.22 8.74
C PHE A 30 -16.77 -49.34 7.97
N VAL A 31 -16.42 -48.89 6.76
CA VAL A 31 -17.26 -47.94 6.01
C VAL A 31 -18.51 -48.61 5.45
N THR A 32 -18.38 -49.76 4.80
CA THR A 32 -19.49 -50.51 4.19
C THR A 32 -20.48 -51.05 5.23
N PRO A 33 -20.08 -51.59 6.40
CA PRO A 33 -21.02 -52.05 7.42
C PRO A 33 -21.77 -50.88 8.09
N LEU A 34 -21.09 -49.75 8.35
CA LEU A 34 -21.73 -48.55 8.92
C LEU A 34 -22.73 -47.92 7.93
N ALA A 35 -22.37 -47.86 6.65
CA ALA A 35 -23.29 -47.45 5.58
C ALA A 35 -24.48 -48.41 5.47
N LYS A 36 -24.25 -49.74 5.55
CA LYS A 36 -25.33 -50.75 5.57
C LYS A 36 -26.22 -50.63 6.82
N GLN A 37 -25.70 -50.29 8.00
CA GLN A 37 -26.52 -50.02 9.19
C GLN A 37 -27.40 -48.78 9.03
N LEU A 38 -26.84 -47.67 8.53
CA LEU A 38 -27.59 -46.44 8.24
C LEU A 38 -28.72 -46.68 7.22
N ILE A 39 -28.44 -47.45 6.16
CA ILE A 39 -29.44 -47.86 5.16
C ILE A 39 -30.47 -48.84 5.75
N LYS A 40 -30.12 -49.63 6.77
CA LYS A 40 -31.05 -50.61 7.39
C LYS A 40 -32.08 -49.93 8.28
N THR A 41 -31.71 -48.93 9.07
CA THR A 41 -32.67 -48.17 9.90
C THR A 41 -33.66 -47.37 9.05
N GLU A 42 -33.24 -46.91 7.86
CA GLU A 42 -34.11 -46.24 6.89
C GLU A 42 -35.04 -47.22 6.12
N LYS A 43 -34.80 -48.53 6.21
CA LYS A 43 -35.63 -49.58 5.59
C LYS A 43 -36.71 -50.17 6.50
N GLU A 44 -36.52 -50.12 7.82
CA GLU A 44 -37.49 -50.65 8.79
C GLU A 44 -38.61 -49.64 9.13
N SER A 45 -38.42 -48.34 8.89
CA SER A 45 -39.52 -47.35 8.93
C SER A 45 -40.43 -47.41 7.71
N VAL A 46 -39.90 -47.76 6.53
CA VAL A 46 -40.66 -47.85 5.27
C VAL A 46 -41.49 -49.15 5.19
N ASN A 47 -41.00 -50.25 5.77
CA ASN A 47 -41.65 -51.56 5.66
C ASN A 47 -42.90 -51.76 6.55
N LYS A 48 -43.30 -50.80 7.39
CA LYS A 48 -44.62 -50.83 8.07
C LYS A 48 -45.77 -50.24 7.23
N THR A 49 -45.48 -49.62 6.09
CA THR A 49 -46.49 -48.99 5.22
C THR A 49 -46.73 -49.78 3.92
N ALA A 50 -45.92 -50.81 3.65
CA ALA A 50 -45.90 -51.54 2.38
C ALA A 50 -46.60 -52.92 2.41
N GLU A 51 -47.45 -53.18 3.41
CA GLU A 51 -48.24 -54.43 3.50
C GLU A 51 -49.74 -54.25 3.12
N SER A 52 -50.02 -53.33 2.19
CA SER A 52 -51.24 -53.40 1.39
C SER A 52 -50.95 -53.30 -0.11
N LYS A 53 -51.53 -54.24 -0.87
CA LYS A 53 -51.54 -54.34 -2.35
C LYS A 53 -50.22 -54.68 -3.05
N LYS A 54 -49.80 -55.92 -2.86
CA LYS A 54 -48.95 -56.69 -3.80
C LYS A 54 -49.82 -57.43 -4.82
N LYS A 55 -49.67 -57.17 -6.13
CA LYS A 55 -49.70 -58.23 -7.15
C LYS A 55 -48.96 -57.84 -8.44
N LEU A 56 -47.84 -58.54 -8.66
CA LEU A 56 -47.07 -58.61 -9.91
C LEU A 56 -47.89 -59.38 -10.98
N PHE A 57 -47.64 -59.29 -12.30
CA PHE A 57 -46.44 -59.82 -12.98
C PHE A 57 -46.40 -59.48 -14.49
N SER A 58 -45.19 -59.19 -15.02
CA SER A 58 -44.51 -59.85 -16.17
C SER A 58 -45.35 -60.35 -17.38
N LYS A 59 -44.99 -60.15 -18.66
CA LYS A 59 -43.62 -60.03 -19.26
C LYS A 59 -43.67 -59.43 -20.68
N LYS A 60 -42.57 -58.78 -21.08
CA LYS A 60 -41.94 -58.68 -22.43
C LYS A 60 -42.81 -58.59 -23.70
N GLN A 61 -42.47 -57.58 -24.51
CA GLN A 61 -42.54 -57.60 -25.98
C GLN A 61 -43.95 -57.76 -26.60
N LYS A 62 -44.76 -56.71 -26.45
CA LYS A 62 -45.54 -56.18 -27.57
C LYS A 62 -45.48 -54.66 -27.53
N VAL A 63 -45.09 -54.02 -28.63
CA VAL A 63 -45.34 -52.59 -28.81
C VAL A 63 -46.85 -52.43 -29.00
N THR A 64 -47.52 -51.96 -27.96
CA THR A 64 -48.90 -51.44 -28.02
C THR A 64 -49.02 -50.33 -26.99
N ALA A 65 -49.63 -49.21 -27.37
CA ALA A 65 -49.79 -48.05 -26.49
C ALA A 65 -50.77 -48.31 -25.32
N SER A 66 -50.50 -47.66 -24.19
CA SER A 66 -51.44 -47.24 -23.13
C SER A 66 -50.60 -46.53 -22.05
N THR A 67 -50.59 -45.21 -21.83
CA THR A 67 -51.65 -44.18 -21.77
C THR A 67 -52.72 -44.44 -20.70
N ALA A 68 -52.32 -44.37 -19.43
CA ALA A 68 -53.21 -43.83 -18.41
C ALA A 68 -53.22 -42.30 -18.55
N ALA A 69 -54.06 -41.79 -19.45
CA ALA A 69 -54.29 -40.34 -19.58
C ALA A 69 -54.92 -39.78 -18.29
N ALA A 70 -54.87 -38.47 -18.12
CA ALA A 70 -55.61 -37.79 -17.05
C ALA A 70 -57.10 -38.20 -17.11
N THR A 71 -57.58 -38.88 -16.07
CA THR A 71 -58.99 -39.29 -16.00
C THR A 71 -59.85 -38.11 -15.60
N LEU A 72 -60.37 -37.42 -16.63
CA LEU A 72 -61.35 -36.35 -16.49
C LEU A 72 -62.71 -36.94 -16.08
N SER A 73 -63.10 -36.80 -14.81
CA SER A 73 -64.46 -37.13 -14.36
C SER A 73 -65.34 -35.89 -14.43
N VAL A 74 -66.20 -35.80 -15.45
CA VAL A 74 -67.22 -34.76 -15.56
C VAL A 74 -68.54 -35.29 -14.99
N THR A 75 -68.99 -34.71 -13.87
CA THR A 75 -70.28 -35.04 -13.25
C THR A 75 -71.27 -33.90 -13.51
N ASN A 76 -72.03 -33.99 -14.59
CA ASN A 76 -73.11 -33.03 -14.86
C ASN A 76 -74.32 -33.34 -13.97
N ALA A 77 -74.62 -32.47 -13.02
CA ALA A 77 -75.90 -32.44 -12.31
C ALA A 77 -76.74 -31.29 -12.85
N VAL A 78 -77.79 -31.60 -13.62
CA VAL A 78 -78.76 -30.62 -14.11
C VAL A 78 -79.94 -30.57 -13.15
N ALA A 79 -80.13 -29.44 -12.46
CA ALA A 79 -81.29 -29.20 -11.61
C ALA A 79 -82.18 -28.15 -12.27
N VAL A 80 -83.26 -28.59 -12.91
CA VAL A 80 -84.32 -27.68 -13.39
C VAL A 80 -85.17 -27.26 -12.19
N ASN A 81 -85.04 -25.99 -11.78
CA ASN A 81 -85.85 -25.44 -10.68
C ASN A 81 -87.30 -25.24 -11.15
N GLY A 82 -88.19 -26.14 -10.73
CA GLY A 82 -89.60 -26.17 -11.11
C GLY A 82 -89.90 -27.26 -12.14
N GLY A 83 -90.58 -28.33 -11.70
CA GLY A 83 -90.90 -29.46 -12.57
C GLY A 83 -91.88 -29.11 -13.68
N GLY A 84 -91.37 -29.02 -14.91
CA GLY A 84 -92.12 -28.79 -16.14
C GLY A 84 -91.18 -28.71 -17.34
N ASN A 85 -91.69 -28.97 -18.55
CA ASN A 85 -90.87 -28.86 -19.76
C ASN A 85 -90.39 -27.42 -19.97
N ALA A 86 -89.10 -27.24 -20.26
CA ALA A 86 -88.52 -25.92 -20.50
C ALA A 86 -89.19 -25.23 -21.70
N VAL A 87 -89.42 -23.92 -21.58
CA VAL A 87 -90.00 -23.07 -22.62
C VAL A 87 -88.95 -22.07 -23.14
N PRO A 88 -89.13 -21.49 -24.34
CA PRO A 88 -88.21 -20.48 -24.86
C PRO A 88 -88.04 -19.32 -23.86
N GLY A 89 -86.82 -19.17 -23.33
CA GLY A 89 -86.47 -18.18 -22.30
C GLY A 89 -86.09 -18.76 -20.92
N SER A 90 -86.20 -20.08 -20.69
CA SER A 90 -85.73 -20.70 -19.44
C SER A 90 -84.19 -20.65 -19.28
N GLN A 91 -83.72 -20.31 -18.08
CA GLN A 91 -82.29 -20.31 -17.73
C GLN A 91 -81.87 -21.71 -17.20
N LEU A 92 -80.76 -22.24 -17.71
CA LEU A 92 -80.18 -23.52 -17.28
C LEU A 92 -78.87 -23.28 -16.54
N ASP A 93 -78.81 -23.65 -15.26
CA ASP A 93 -77.56 -23.67 -14.49
C ASP A 93 -76.91 -25.06 -14.58
N PHE A 94 -75.66 -25.11 -15.03
CA PHE A 94 -74.84 -26.32 -15.09
C PHE A 94 -73.55 -26.14 -14.28
N THR A 95 -73.24 -27.11 -13.43
CA THR A 95 -71.98 -27.15 -12.67
C THR A 95 -71.08 -28.23 -13.28
N VAL A 96 -69.95 -27.81 -13.85
CA VAL A 96 -68.91 -28.71 -14.39
C VAL A 96 -67.71 -28.67 -13.44
N THR A 97 -67.56 -29.70 -12.62
CA THR A 97 -66.39 -29.88 -11.74
C THR A 97 -65.30 -30.63 -12.49
N ILE A 98 -64.15 -30.00 -12.71
CA ILE A 98 -62.96 -30.63 -13.31
C ILE A 98 -61.91 -30.79 -12.21
N THR A 99 -61.54 -32.03 -11.90
CA THR A 99 -60.57 -32.34 -10.84
C THR A 99 -59.34 -33.01 -11.43
N ASN A 100 -58.21 -32.30 -11.51
CA ASN A 100 -56.92 -32.96 -11.75
C ASN A 100 -56.50 -33.70 -10.47
N SER A 101 -56.38 -35.02 -10.55
CA SER A 101 -55.91 -35.89 -9.46
C SER A 101 -54.56 -36.55 -9.77
N GLY A 102 -53.94 -36.17 -10.90
CA GLY A 102 -52.57 -36.55 -11.25
C GLY A 102 -51.52 -35.63 -10.61
N ALA A 103 -50.24 -36.02 -10.72
CA ALA A 103 -49.11 -35.26 -10.17
C ALA A 103 -48.54 -34.21 -11.14
N ASP A 104 -49.05 -34.14 -12.37
CA ASP A 104 -48.53 -33.31 -13.48
C ASP A 104 -49.60 -32.32 -13.99
N ASP A 105 -49.15 -31.23 -14.62
CA ASP A 105 -50.03 -30.17 -15.17
C ASP A 105 -50.78 -30.62 -16.43
N ALA A 106 -52.10 -30.36 -16.48
CA ALA A 106 -52.98 -30.74 -17.60
C ALA A 106 -52.95 -29.75 -18.80
N LEU A 107 -51.75 -29.34 -19.21
CA LEU A 107 -51.53 -28.32 -20.24
C LEU A 107 -52.11 -28.74 -21.61
N GLY A 108 -52.90 -27.85 -22.23
CA GLY A 108 -53.45 -28.03 -23.58
C GLY A 108 -54.78 -28.79 -23.67
N THR A 109 -55.43 -29.11 -22.54
CA THR A 109 -56.71 -29.83 -22.53
C THR A 109 -57.88 -28.92 -22.96
N THR A 110 -58.59 -29.29 -24.04
CA THR A 110 -59.78 -28.56 -24.52
C THR A 110 -61.06 -29.36 -24.29
N PHE A 111 -62.03 -28.78 -23.58
CA PHE A 111 -63.40 -29.31 -23.50
C PHE A 111 -64.23 -28.69 -24.63
N GLN A 112 -64.85 -29.52 -25.47
CA GLN A 112 -65.91 -29.10 -26.38
C GLN A 112 -67.18 -29.86 -26.01
N ASP A 113 -68.24 -29.12 -25.73
CA ASP A 113 -69.60 -29.63 -25.66
C ASP A 113 -70.34 -29.16 -26.92
N ILE A 114 -71.17 -30.02 -27.49
CA ILE A 114 -72.02 -29.70 -28.63
C ILE A 114 -73.38 -29.39 -28.05
N LEU A 115 -73.77 -28.11 -28.03
CA LEU A 115 -75.15 -27.74 -27.68
C LEU A 115 -76.11 -28.54 -28.58
N ASP A 116 -77.12 -29.13 -27.94
CA ASP A 116 -78.22 -29.80 -28.64
C ASP A 116 -78.77 -28.89 -29.75
N ALA A 117 -79.19 -29.46 -30.89
CA ALA A 117 -79.66 -28.70 -32.05
C ALA A 117 -80.85 -27.76 -31.76
N ASN A 118 -81.53 -27.93 -30.62
CA ASN A 118 -82.62 -27.09 -30.15
C ASN A 118 -82.18 -25.97 -29.18
N LEU A 119 -80.90 -25.90 -28.80
CA LEU A 119 -80.33 -24.91 -27.89
C LEU A 119 -79.47 -23.88 -28.64
N THR A 120 -79.95 -22.64 -28.72
CA THR A 120 -79.13 -21.51 -29.19
C THR A 120 -78.25 -21.03 -28.04
N TYR A 121 -76.92 -21.09 -28.19
CA TYR A 121 -76.01 -20.40 -27.27
C TYR A 121 -76.31 -18.91 -27.30
N VAL A 122 -76.72 -18.34 -26.17
CA VAL A 122 -76.90 -16.89 -26.01
C VAL A 122 -75.52 -16.30 -25.71
N PRO A 123 -74.94 -15.45 -26.58
CA PRO A 123 -73.62 -14.88 -26.35
C PRO A 123 -73.57 -14.15 -25.00
N GLY A 124 -72.68 -14.59 -24.11
CA GLY A 124 -72.54 -14.04 -22.76
C GLY A 124 -73.30 -14.79 -21.65
N SER A 125 -73.95 -15.92 -21.93
CA SER A 125 -74.63 -16.73 -20.89
C SER A 125 -73.70 -17.62 -20.06
N LEU A 126 -72.46 -17.85 -20.51
CA LEU A 126 -71.46 -18.64 -19.78
C LEU A 126 -70.86 -17.83 -18.63
N LYS A 127 -70.91 -18.38 -17.40
CA LYS A 127 -70.36 -17.75 -16.19
C LYS A 127 -69.53 -18.77 -15.40
N VAL A 128 -68.20 -18.64 -15.45
CA VAL A 128 -67.29 -19.59 -14.79
C VAL A 128 -66.71 -18.96 -13.52
N THR A 129 -66.42 -19.77 -12.51
CA THR A 129 -65.69 -19.31 -11.32
C THR A 129 -64.22 -19.10 -11.67
N PRO A 130 -63.59 -17.95 -11.35
CA PRO A 130 -62.19 -17.74 -11.64
C PRO A 130 -61.30 -18.63 -10.76
N ILE A 131 -60.05 -18.85 -11.19
CA ILE A 131 -59.07 -19.68 -10.49
C ILE A 131 -58.04 -18.74 -9.87
N ALA A 132 -57.94 -18.77 -8.53
CA ALA A 132 -56.97 -18.01 -7.76
C ALA A 132 -55.78 -18.90 -7.37
N VAL A 133 -54.56 -18.39 -7.46
CA VAL A 133 -53.31 -19.13 -7.19
C VAL A 133 -52.51 -18.47 -6.06
N ASN A 134 -51.80 -19.27 -5.25
CA ASN A 134 -51.02 -18.75 -4.12
C ASN A 134 -49.72 -18.08 -4.58
N ASP A 135 -49.37 -16.96 -3.94
CA ASP A 135 -48.16 -16.18 -4.23
C ASP A 135 -47.11 -16.26 -3.13
N SER A 136 -45.86 -15.90 -3.45
CA SER A 136 -44.80 -15.77 -2.46
C SER A 136 -43.83 -14.63 -2.78
N TYR A 137 -43.54 -13.80 -1.77
CA TYR A 137 -42.65 -12.65 -1.86
C TYR A 137 -41.62 -12.63 -0.73
N ASN A 138 -40.55 -11.84 -0.89
CA ASN A 138 -39.54 -11.62 0.13
C ASN A 138 -39.46 -10.11 0.42
N CYS A 139 -39.29 -9.73 1.67
CA CYS A 139 -39.27 -8.34 2.13
C CYS A 139 -38.09 -8.14 3.08
N ILE A 140 -37.42 -6.99 3.01
CA ILE A 140 -36.48 -6.60 4.07
C ILE A 140 -37.29 -6.03 5.24
N GLY A 141 -37.04 -6.49 6.46
CA GLY A 141 -37.71 -5.99 7.65
C GLY A 141 -37.56 -4.47 7.76
N ASN A 142 -38.64 -3.78 8.14
CA ASN A 142 -38.75 -2.31 8.18
C ASN A 142 -38.71 -1.54 6.84
N VAL A 143 -38.45 -2.20 5.70
CA VAL A 143 -38.33 -1.53 4.38
C VAL A 143 -39.65 -1.56 3.61
N GLY A 144 -40.33 -2.71 3.61
CA GLY A 144 -41.56 -2.94 2.84
C GLY A 144 -41.32 -3.25 1.36
N ILE A 145 -42.39 -3.67 0.68
CA ILE A 145 -42.42 -3.97 -0.76
C ILE A 145 -43.57 -3.22 -1.45
N THR A 146 -43.36 -2.85 -2.72
CA THR A 146 -44.35 -2.27 -3.63
C THR A 146 -44.39 -3.09 -4.91
N VAL A 147 -45.41 -3.94 -5.04
CA VAL A 147 -45.58 -4.88 -6.16
C VAL A 147 -46.55 -4.28 -7.17
N ASN A 148 -46.10 -4.12 -8.42
CA ASN A 148 -46.95 -3.60 -9.51
C ASN A 148 -47.93 -4.68 -10.02
N ALA A 149 -48.92 -4.29 -10.82
CA ALA A 149 -49.98 -5.22 -11.27
C ALA A 149 -49.42 -6.41 -12.08
N ALA A 150 -48.35 -6.19 -12.86
CA ALA A 150 -47.73 -7.23 -13.69
C ALA A 150 -47.00 -8.33 -12.91
N GLY A 151 -46.62 -8.06 -11.66
CA GLY A 151 -46.03 -9.04 -10.73
C GLY A 151 -46.85 -9.26 -9.47
N GLY A 152 -48.07 -8.72 -9.42
CA GLY A 152 -48.98 -8.75 -8.28
C GLY A 152 -49.84 -10.03 -8.27
N VAL A 153 -50.81 -10.08 -7.36
CA VAL A 153 -51.57 -11.32 -7.07
C VAL A 153 -52.43 -11.83 -8.23
N LEU A 154 -52.64 -11.01 -9.28
CA LEU A 154 -53.36 -11.40 -10.49
C LEU A 154 -52.45 -12.02 -11.57
N ALA A 155 -51.13 -12.06 -11.38
CA ALA A 155 -50.19 -12.44 -12.44
C ALA A 155 -50.23 -13.94 -12.82
N ASN A 156 -50.75 -14.78 -11.94
CA ASN A 156 -50.94 -16.23 -12.05
C ASN A 156 -52.42 -16.67 -12.01
N ASP A 157 -53.34 -15.72 -11.87
CA ASP A 157 -54.79 -15.95 -11.80
C ASP A 157 -55.45 -15.98 -13.19
N VAL A 158 -56.58 -16.67 -13.32
CA VAL A 158 -57.32 -16.76 -14.59
C VAL A 158 -58.84 -16.79 -14.39
N SER A 159 -59.59 -16.05 -15.22
CA SER A 159 -61.03 -16.31 -15.42
C SER A 159 -61.23 -17.14 -16.69
N PRO A 160 -61.67 -18.41 -16.60
CA PRO A 160 -61.78 -19.27 -17.78
C PRO A 160 -62.81 -18.82 -18.83
N ASP A 161 -63.76 -17.95 -18.44
CA ASP A 161 -64.71 -17.30 -19.34
C ASP A 161 -64.15 -16.03 -20.04
N GLY A 162 -62.86 -15.73 -19.86
CA GLY A 162 -62.18 -14.59 -20.47
C GLY A 162 -62.59 -13.22 -19.91
N THR A 163 -63.40 -13.18 -18.85
CA THR A 163 -63.86 -11.92 -18.25
C THR A 163 -62.79 -11.29 -17.35
N ALA A 164 -62.84 -9.97 -17.21
CA ALA A 164 -61.92 -9.24 -16.36
C ALA A 164 -62.11 -9.61 -14.87
N THR A 165 -61.00 -9.70 -14.14
CA THR A 165 -60.97 -9.99 -12.71
C THR A 165 -60.60 -8.76 -11.88
N THR A 166 -61.06 -8.77 -10.63
CA THR A 166 -60.72 -7.80 -9.60
C THR A 166 -60.45 -8.52 -8.28
N VAL A 167 -59.62 -7.94 -7.42
CA VAL A 167 -59.30 -8.54 -6.11
C VAL A 167 -59.60 -7.61 -4.94
N THR A 168 -59.96 -8.21 -3.81
CA THR A 168 -60.11 -7.54 -2.50
C THR A 168 -59.47 -8.39 -1.41
N VAL A 169 -58.94 -7.77 -0.34
CA VAL A 169 -58.38 -8.50 0.80
C VAL A 169 -59.50 -9.23 1.53
N LEU A 170 -59.30 -10.52 1.81
CA LEU A 170 -60.20 -11.37 2.59
C LEU A 170 -59.76 -11.43 4.07
N ALA A 171 -58.47 -11.66 4.32
CA ALA A 171 -57.88 -11.59 5.65
C ALA A 171 -56.54 -10.85 5.58
N ASN A 172 -56.33 -9.90 6.49
CA ASN A 172 -55.10 -9.11 6.59
C ASN A 172 -53.92 -9.91 7.17
N PRO A 173 -52.67 -9.46 6.94
CA PRO A 173 -51.50 -10.02 7.60
C PRO A 173 -51.55 -9.83 9.13
N THR A 174 -50.83 -10.68 9.85
CA THR A 174 -50.73 -10.59 11.33
C THR A 174 -49.55 -9.73 11.76
N ASN A 175 -48.47 -9.72 10.98
CA ASN A 175 -47.20 -9.08 11.32
C ASN A 175 -46.84 -7.93 10.36
N GLY A 176 -47.85 -7.34 9.71
CA GLY A 176 -47.70 -6.22 8.80
C GLY A 176 -49.04 -5.68 8.33
N THR A 177 -48.97 -4.74 7.39
CA THR A 177 -50.12 -4.07 6.78
C THR A 177 -50.05 -4.22 5.26
N VAL A 178 -51.18 -4.50 4.62
CA VAL A 178 -51.29 -4.62 3.16
C VAL A 178 -52.29 -3.60 2.62
N SER A 179 -51.98 -3.02 1.46
CA SER A 179 -52.93 -2.26 0.65
C SER A 179 -52.96 -2.88 -0.74
N LEU A 180 -54.03 -3.63 -1.02
CA LEU A 180 -54.25 -4.33 -2.29
C LEU A 180 -55.21 -3.51 -3.15
N ALA A 181 -54.79 -3.15 -4.36
CA ALA A 181 -55.63 -2.52 -5.36
C ALA A 181 -56.38 -3.57 -6.19
N SER A 182 -57.52 -3.19 -6.75
CA SER A 182 -58.39 -4.10 -7.52
C SER A 182 -57.72 -4.73 -8.75
N ASN A 183 -56.65 -4.13 -9.26
CA ASN A 183 -55.83 -4.62 -10.38
C ASN A 183 -54.71 -5.60 -9.96
N GLY A 184 -54.70 -6.08 -8.72
CA GLY A 184 -53.71 -7.04 -8.22
C GLY A 184 -52.38 -6.44 -7.73
N SER A 185 -52.13 -5.15 -7.98
CA SER A 185 -50.97 -4.46 -7.39
C SER A 185 -51.17 -4.24 -5.89
N PHE A 186 -50.09 -4.31 -5.11
CA PHE A 186 -50.17 -4.10 -3.66
C PHE A 186 -48.91 -3.52 -3.04
N THR A 187 -49.07 -2.85 -1.90
CA THR A 187 -47.97 -2.54 -0.98
C THR A 187 -48.08 -3.38 0.27
N TYR A 188 -46.94 -3.82 0.82
CA TYR A 188 -46.88 -4.47 2.13
C TYR A 188 -45.75 -3.86 2.97
N ASN A 189 -46.06 -3.53 4.22
CA ASN A 189 -45.11 -3.06 5.21
C ASN A 189 -45.19 -3.93 6.46
N SER A 190 -44.07 -4.53 6.87
CA SER A 190 -44.01 -5.29 8.12
C SER A 190 -44.22 -4.39 9.34
N ASN A 191 -44.71 -4.96 10.43
CA ASN A 191 -44.68 -4.33 11.75
C ASN A 191 -43.22 -4.02 12.13
N ALA A 192 -43.02 -2.93 12.86
CA ALA A 192 -41.68 -2.43 13.20
C ALA A 192 -40.88 -3.47 14.00
N GLY A 193 -39.69 -3.81 13.51
CA GLY A 193 -38.79 -4.80 14.12
C GLY A 193 -39.14 -6.27 13.85
N TYR A 194 -40.22 -6.56 13.12
CA TYR A 194 -40.60 -7.95 12.81
C TYR A 194 -39.68 -8.57 11.74
N TYR A 195 -39.38 -9.86 11.90
CA TYR A 195 -38.75 -10.74 10.92
C TYR A 195 -39.33 -12.16 11.09
N GLY A 196 -39.43 -12.92 10.00
CA GLY A 196 -40.17 -14.19 9.97
C GLY A 196 -41.12 -14.28 8.78
N SER A 197 -42.10 -15.19 8.84
CA SER A 197 -43.13 -15.36 7.81
C SER A 197 -44.43 -14.67 8.20
N ASP A 198 -45.04 -13.93 7.26
CA ASP A 198 -46.38 -13.35 7.40
C ASP A 198 -47.21 -13.68 6.16
N SER A 199 -48.55 -13.62 6.26
CA SER A 199 -49.42 -13.97 5.13
C SER A 199 -50.77 -13.27 5.17
N PHE A 200 -51.31 -12.97 3.99
CA PHE A 200 -52.66 -12.45 3.81
C PHE A 200 -53.43 -13.29 2.77
N THR A 201 -54.76 -13.20 2.75
CA THR A 201 -55.60 -13.85 1.74
C THR A 201 -56.43 -12.83 0.98
N TYR A 202 -56.75 -13.12 -0.28
CA TYR A 202 -57.56 -12.27 -1.13
C TYR A 202 -58.71 -13.06 -1.78
N THR A 203 -59.76 -12.34 -2.14
CA THR A 203 -60.88 -12.85 -2.95
C THR A 203 -60.77 -12.28 -4.36
N LEU A 204 -60.63 -13.18 -5.33
CA LEU A 204 -60.70 -12.94 -6.76
C LEU A 204 -62.16 -12.93 -7.21
N THR A 205 -62.61 -11.87 -7.89
CA THR A 205 -63.99 -11.71 -8.39
C THR A 205 -63.97 -11.34 -9.86
N ASN A 206 -64.71 -12.07 -10.71
CA ASN A 206 -64.86 -11.71 -12.12
C ASN A 206 -66.12 -10.87 -12.37
N THR A 207 -66.26 -10.27 -13.57
CA THR A 207 -67.43 -9.42 -13.89
C THR A 207 -68.77 -10.17 -13.88
N ASN A 208 -68.75 -11.50 -13.87
CA ASN A 208 -69.92 -12.37 -13.71
C ASN A 208 -70.35 -12.57 -12.24
N GLY A 209 -69.62 -11.98 -11.28
CA GLY A 209 -69.91 -12.08 -9.84
C GLY A 209 -69.51 -13.41 -9.20
N LYS A 210 -68.70 -14.22 -9.88
CA LYS A 210 -68.17 -15.49 -9.32
C LYS A 210 -66.84 -15.22 -8.63
N THR A 211 -66.59 -15.93 -7.53
CA THR A 211 -65.47 -15.67 -6.62
C THR A 211 -64.59 -16.88 -6.32
N SER A 212 -63.30 -16.64 -6.08
CA SER A 212 -62.31 -17.63 -5.65
C SER A 212 -61.31 -16.98 -4.68
N THR A 213 -60.50 -17.76 -3.98
CA THR A 213 -59.62 -17.25 -2.91
C THR A 213 -58.25 -17.91 -2.91
N ALA A 214 -57.20 -17.12 -2.70
CA ALA A 214 -55.83 -17.61 -2.51
C ALA A 214 -55.09 -16.83 -1.41
N SER A 215 -53.85 -17.28 -1.13
CA SER A 215 -52.99 -16.77 -0.07
C SER A 215 -51.65 -16.26 -0.62
N VAL A 216 -51.15 -15.20 0.00
CA VAL A 216 -49.85 -14.58 -0.29
C VAL A 216 -48.96 -14.78 0.91
N ASN A 217 -47.83 -15.47 0.73
CA ASN A 217 -46.83 -15.70 1.78
C ASN A 217 -45.65 -14.74 1.63
N ILE A 218 -45.26 -14.04 2.69
CA ILE A 218 -44.18 -13.07 2.68
C ILE A 218 -43.12 -13.48 3.69
N VAL A 219 -41.87 -13.61 3.24
CA VAL A 219 -40.71 -13.87 4.12
C VAL A 219 -39.98 -12.57 4.39
N ILE A 220 -39.94 -12.15 5.65
CA ILE A 220 -39.35 -10.91 6.13
C ILE A 220 -37.97 -11.19 6.76
N THR A 221 -36.91 -10.59 6.22
CA THR A 221 -35.53 -10.70 6.76
C THR A 221 -35.30 -9.81 7.97
N GLU A 222 -34.11 -9.89 8.59
CA GLU A 222 -33.72 -9.00 9.70
C GLU A 222 -33.97 -7.51 9.40
N PRO A 223 -34.40 -6.72 10.40
CA PRO A 223 -34.79 -5.33 10.22
C PRO A 223 -33.60 -4.37 10.11
N ILE A 224 -33.79 -3.33 9.29
CA ILE A 224 -32.96 -2.12 9.27
C ILE A 224 -33.72 -1.01 10.01
N HIS A 225 -33.12 -0.38 11.01
CA HIS A 225 -33.72 0.73 11.75
C HIS A 225 -33.23 2.06 11.19
N PHE A 226 -34.17 2.87 10.69
CA PHE A 226 -33.89 4.13 10.02
C PHE A 226 -34.05 5.32 10.98
N ILE A 227 -33.04 6.19 11.05
CA ILE A 227 -33.03 7.42 11.86
C ILE A 227 -32.88 8.63 10.94
N ASN A 228 -33.80 9.60 11.04
CA ASN A 228 -33.77 10.85 10.29
C ASN A 228 -34.20 12.01 11.22
N SER A 229 -33.33 13.01 11.43
CA SER A 229 -33.63 14.14 12.31
C SER A 229 -34.85 14.98 11.89
N SER A 230 -35.20 14.92 10.60
CA SER A 230 -36.37 15.59 10.01
C SER A 230 -37.68 14.81 10.20
N ALA A 231 -37.64 13.63 10.83
CA ALA A 231 -38.82 12.81 11.08
C ALA A 231 -39.75 13.37 12.17
N ALA A 232 -40.99 12.88 12.19
CA ALA A 232 -41.96 13.15 13.26
C ALA A 232 -41.48 12.57 14.60
N THR A 233 -41.95 13.14 15.72
CA THR A 233 -41.53 12.74 17.08
C THR A 233 -41.87 11.30 17.44
N ASN A 234 -42.84 10.68 16.76
CA ASN A 234 -43.41 9.37 17.08
C ASN A 234 -43.04 8.32 16.02
N GLY A 235 -41.84 8.43 15.44
CA GLY A 235 -41.27 7.44 14.52
C GLY A 235 -41.13 6.05 15.15
N ASN A 236 -41.27 4.99 14.35
CA ASN A 236 -41.12 3.59 14.78
C ASN A 236 -39.89 2.87 14.19
N GLY A 237 -39.05 3.59 13.43
CA GLY A 237 -37.81 3.09 12.87
C GLY A 237 -37.95 2.36 11.54
N THR A 238 -39.16 2.28 10.97
CA THR A 238 -39.38 1.82 9.59
C THR A 238 -38.90 2.86 8.57
N LEU A 239 -38.66 2.44 7.33
CA LEU A 239 -38.28 3.34 6.24
C LEU A 239 -39.36 4.41 5.98
N ALA A 240 -40.63 4.03 6.12
CA ALA A 240 -41.78 4.93 5.97
C ALA A 240 -42.01 5.85 7.18
N ASN A 241 -41.64 5.43 8.40
CA ASN A 241 -41.78 6.21 9.63
C ASN A 241 -40.51 6.11 10.50
N PRO A 242 -39.39 6.71 10.06
CA PRO A 242 -38.09 6.59 10.71
C PRO A 242 -38.07 7.24 12.10
N PHE A 243 -37.20 6.77 12.99
CA PHE A 243 -36.97 7.39 14.29
C PHE A 243 -36.38 8.80 14.11
N LYS A 244 -36.77 9.74 14.99
CA LYS A 244 -36.21 11.10 14.98
C LYS A 244 -34.80 11.19 15.57
N THR A 245 -34.48 10.33 16.53
CA THR A 245 -33.23 10.31 17.30
C THR A 245 -32.69 8.89 17.41
N VAL A 246 -31.38 8.75 17.66
CA VAL A 246 -30.74 7.44 17.81
C VAL A 246 -31.02 6.77 19.16
N ASP A 247 -31.27 7.57 20.22
CA ASP A 247 -31.66 7.08 21.55
C ASP A 247 -32.89 6.16 21.49
N ASN A 248 -33.86 6.46 20.61
CA ASN A 248 -35.05 5.65 20.39
C ASN A 248 -34.77 4.29 19.71
N ALA A 249 -33.65 4.15 19.00
CA ALA A 249 -33.24 2.91 18.34
C ALA A 249 -32.33 2.04 19.24
N ALA A 250 -31.43 2.68 19.99
CA ALA A 250 -30.34 2.05 20.73
C ALA A 250 -30.79 1.13 21.88
N SER A 251 -31.89 1.48 22.56
CA SER A 251 -32.33 0.77 23.77
C SER A 251 -33.33 -0.37 23.50
N ALA A 252 -33.71 -0.60 22.23
CA ALA A 252 -34.90 -1.40 21.89
C ALA A 252 -34.70 -2.49 20.82
N THR A 253 -33.54 -2.57 20.15
CA THR A 253 -33.43 -3.32 18.89
C THR A 253 -32.12 -4.10 18.71
N THR A 254 -32.21 -5.28 18.08
CA THR A 254 -31.05 -6.11 17.68
C THR A 254 -30.64 -5.92 16.22
N GLY A 255 -31.41 -5.17 15.43
CA GLY A 255 -31.18 -4.97 13.99
C GLY A 255 -30.11 -3.93 13.67
N SER A 256 -29.73 -3.84 12.40
CA SER A 256 -28.76 -2.85 11.91
C SER A 256 -29.36 -1.44 11.89
N ILE A 257 -28.55 -0.41 12.13
CA ILE A 257 -28.97 0.99 12.22
C ILE A 257 -28.44 1.77 11.01
N PHE A 258 -29.33 2.50 10.33
CA PHE A 258 -28.98 3.48 9.29
C PHE A 258 -29.41 4.90 9.67
N ILE A 259 -28.50 5.87 9.57
CA ILE A 259 -28.74 7.27 9.92
C ILE A 259 -28.52 8.17 8.71
N TYR A 260 -29.52 8.97 8.35
CA TYR A 260 -29.48 9.91 7.22
C TYR A 260 -28.55 11.11 7.50
N THR A 261 -29.08 12.20 8.07
CA THR A 261 -28.31 13.43 8.32
C THR A 261 -28.74 14.10 9.63
N GLY A 262 -27.97 15.11 10.03
CA GLY A 262 -28.25 15.96 11.19
C GLY A 262 -27.49 15.54 12.45
N THR A 263 -27.36 16.48 13.39
CA THR A 263 -26.95 16.17 14.75
C THR A 263 -28.00 15.25 15.38
N GLY A 264 -27.58 14.07 15.83
CA GLY A 264 -28.41 13.25 16.71
C GLY A 264 -28.53 13.98 18.03
N SER A 265 -29.52 14.87 18.17
CA SER A 265 -29.54 15.90 19.21
C SER A 265 -29.92 15.36 20.59
N SER A 266 -29.00 14.65 21.21
CA SER A 266 -28.83 14.55 22.65
C SER A 266 -27.33 14.44 22.94
N GLY A 267 -26.83 15.05 24.02
CA GLY A 267 -25.44 14.91 24.46
C GLY A 267 -25.12 13.54 25.08
N ASN A 268 -25.89 12.52 24.71
CA ASN A 268 -25.96 11.22 25.36
C ASN A 268 -25.07 10.18 24.67
N ALA A 269 -24.79 9.09 25.38
CA ALA A 269 -23.97 8.01 24.88
C ALA A 269 -24.78 6.96 24.12
N LEU A 270 -24.51 6.83 22.81
CA LEU A 270 -25.01 5.73 22.01
C LEU A 270 -24.31 4.44 22.45
N THR A 271 -25.07 3.46 22.93
CA THR A 271 -24.55 2.13 23.27
C THR A 271 -25.09 1.12 22.28
N LEU A 272 -24.21 0.46 21.53
CA LEU A 272 -24.59 -0.58 20.59
C LEU A 272 -24.80 -1.93 21.29
N SER A 273 -25.73 -2.73 20.78
CA SER A 273 -25.91 -4.13 21.17
C SER A 273 -24.89 -5.06 20.49
N ASN A 274 -24.79 -6.30 20.95
CA ASN A 274 -23.91 -7.30 20.31
C ASN A 274 -24.30 -7.54 18.85
N ASN A 275 -23.31 -7.69 17.96
CA ASN A 275 -23.43 -7.92 16.52
C ASN A 275 -24.13 -6.79 15.73
N GLN A 276 -24.34 -5.62 16.34
CA GLN A 276 -25.07 -4.52 15.71
C GLN A 276 -24.17 -3.72 14.76
N LYS A 277 -24.69 -3.41 13.56
CA LYS A 277 -24.07 -2.51 12.59
C LYS A 277 -24.63 -1.10 12.74
N LEU A 278 -23.77 -0.08 12.77
CA LEU A 278 -24.12 1.35 12.80
C LEU A 278 -23.58 2.02 11.53
N ILE A 279 -24.48 2.49 10.67
CA ILE A 279 -24.16 3.00 9.34
C ILE A 279 -24.69 4.43 9.21
N GLY A 280 -23.80 5.39 9.04
CA GLY A 280 -24.16 6.76 8.67
C GLY A 280 -24.17 6.97 7.16
N GLN A 281 -24.94 7.94 6.68
CA GLN A 281 -25.06 8.24 5.26
C GLN A 281 -23.71 8.62 4.61
N GLY A 282 -22.75 9.18 5.36
CA GLY A 282 -21.41 9.48 4.87
C GLY A 282 -20.44 8.31 4.76
N ALA A 283 -20.94 7.07 4.91
CA ALA A 283 -20.24 5.87 4.48
C ALA A 283 -19.92 5.94 2.97
N THR A 284 -18.76 5.39 2.57
CA THR A 284 -18.33 5.38 1.16
C THR A 284 -18.81 4.13 0.42
N ALA A 285 -18.91 2.99 1.09
CA ALA A 285 -19.52 1.78 0.53
C ALA A 285 -21.05 1.90 0.48
N SER A 286 -21.70 1.14 -0.41
CA SER A 286 -23.17 1.12 -0.48
C SER A 286 -23.78 0.42 0.73
N LEU A 287 -24.96 0.84 1.17
CA LEU A 287 -25.70 0.22 2.28
C LEU A 287 -25.86 -1.30 2.10
N ILE A 288 -26.10 -1.74 0.86
CA ILE A 288 -26.18 -3.15 0.46
C ILE A 288 -24.87 -3.89 0.76
N SER A 289 -23.73 -3.29 0.37
CA SER A 289 -22.39 -3.87 0.59
C SER A 289 -22.02 -3.96 2.07
N ILE A 290 -22.34 -2.92 2.86
CA ILE A 290 -22.01 -2.88 4.30
C ILE A 290 -22.88 -3.89 5.08
N LEU A 291 -24.16 -3.98 4.75
CA LEU A 291 -25.07 -4.96 5.36
C LEU A 291 -24.75 -6.40 4.93
N GLY A 292 -24.33 -6.60 3.67
CA GLY A 292 -24.06 -7.93 3.11
C GLY A 292 -25.34 -8.65 2.64
N ILE A 293 -26.35 -7.88 2.21
CA ILE A 293 -27.67 -8.39 1.84
C ILE A 293 -27.87 -8.41 0.32
N THR A 294 -28.76 -9.28 -0.16
CA THR A 294 -29.31 -9.18 -1.52
C THR A 294 -30.67 -8.51 -1.41
N VAL A 295 -30.96 -7.50 -2.25
CA VAL A 295 -32.25 -6.78 -2.24
C VAL A 295 -33.31 -7.63 -2.96
N PRO A 296 -34.41 -8.04 -2.29
CA PRO A 296 -35.49 -8.77 -2.94
C PRO A 296 -36.19 -7.97 -4.05
N PRO A 297 -36.77 -8.64 -5.07
CA PRO A 297 -37.69 -7.99 -6.02
C PRO A 297 -38.79 -7.21 -5.29
N TYR A 298 -39.19 -6.08 -5.87
CA TYR A 298 -40.23 -5.19 -5.34
C TYR A 298 -39.93 -4.51 -4.00
N SER A 299 -38.74 -4.69 -3.40
CA SER A 299 -38.33 -3.94 -2.21
C SER A 299 -38.39 -2.44 -2.44
N ASN A 300 -38.91 -1.70 -1.45
CA ASN A 300 -38.86 -0.24 -1.49
C ASN A 300 -37.38 0.23 -1.55
N PRO A 301 -37.06 1.31 -2.29
CA PRO A 301 -35.69 1.74 -2.49
C PRO A 301 -34.95 2.01 -1.16
N LEU A 302 -33.83 1.32 -0.95
CA LEU A 302 -32.94 1.59 0.17
C LEU A 302 -32.25 2.96 -0.02
N PRO A 303 -32.03 3.73 1.06
CA PRO A 303 -31.33 5.01 0.97
C PRO A 303 -29.88 4.84 0.52
N SER A 304 -29.39 5.84 -0.23
CA SER A 304 -28.01 5.93 -0.67
C SER A 304 -27.06 6.37 0.44
N THR A 305 -25.82 5.91 0.35
CA THR A 305 -24.66 6.42 1.10
C THR A 305 -23.94 7.51 0.29
N GLY A 306 -22.75 7.96 0.71
CA GLY A 306 -22.03 9.09 0.12
C GLY A 306 -22.54 10.49 0.51
N GLY A 307 -23.38 10.58 1.56
CA GLY A 307 -23.90 11.85 2.10
C GLY A 307 -23.02 12.46 3.19
N THR A 308 -23.62 13.27 4.07
CA THR A 308 -22.91 13.86 5.22
C THR A 308 -22.83 12.86 6.37
N ASN A 309 -21.66 12.72 7.02
CA ASN A 309 -21.54 11.93 8.25
C ASN A 309 -22.51 12.46 9.34
N PRO A 310 -23.39 11.62 9.93
CA PRO A 310 -24.11 11.98 11.14
C PRO A 310 -23.15 12.14 12.31
N THR A 311 -23.50 13.04 13.23
CA THR A 311 -22.60 13.50 14.30
C THR A 311 -23.20 13.29 15.68
N PHE A 312 -22.41 12.73 16.59
CA PHE A 312 -22.73 12.51 18.01
C PHE A 312 -21.44 12.54 18.86
N SER A 313 -21.53 12.42 20.19
CA SER A 313 -20.36 12.50 21.09
C SER A 313 -19.78 11.14 21.47
N VAL A 314 -20.54 10.34 22.22
CA VAL A 314 -20.05 9.10 22.85
C VAL A 314 -20.60 7.87 22.15
N LEU A 315 -19.72 6.93 21.78
CA LEU A 315 -20.04 5.60 21.25
C LEU A 315 -19.51 4.50 22.18
N ASN A 316 -20.41 3.80 22.87
CA ASN A 316 -20.09 2.61 23.65
C ASN A 316 -20.30 1.34 22.80
N LEU A 317 -19.25 0.53 22.72
CA LEU A 317 -19.22 -0.72 21.96
C LEU A 317 -19.47 -1.93 22.87
N LYS A 318 -20.06 -2.96 22.26
CA LYS A 318 -20.18 -4.32 22.79
C LYS A 318 -19.49 -5.29 21.81
N LEU A 319 -19.86 -6.57 21.84
CA LEU A 319 -19.20 -7.57 21.00
C LEU A 319 -19.62 -7.44 19.53
N ASN A 320 -18.66 -7.56 18.62
CA ASN A 320 -18.86 -7.74 17.18
C ASN A 320 -19.57 -6.58 16.47
N ASN A 321 -19.31 -5.33 16.87
CA ASN A 321 -19.91 -4.17 16.21
C ASN A 321 -19.20 -3.82 14.89
N ASP A 322 -19.98 -3.33 13.93
CA ASP A 322 -19.49 -2.71 12.69
C ASP A 322 -19.94 -1.25 12.68
N VAL A 323 -19.02 -0.30 12.49
CA VAL A 323 -19.28 1.13 12.58
C VAL A 323 -18.73 1.82 11.34
N GLU A 324 -19.62 2.38 10.52
CA GLU A 324 -19.26 2.94 9.22
C GLU A 324 -19.89 4.32 8.96
N GLY A 325 -19.09 5.28 8.50
CA GLY A 325 -19.59 6.54 7.95
C GLY A 325 -20.16 7.54 8.96
N ILE A 326 -19.51 7.71 10.12
CA ILE A 326 -19.97 8.58 11.21
C ILE A 326 -18.89 9.59 11.64
N THR A 327 -19.28 10.64 12.36
CA THR A 327 -18.34 11.56 13.02
C THR A 327 -18.63 11.66 14.52
N LEU A 328 -17.60 11.49 15.34
CA LEU A 328 -17.66 11.75 16.78
C LEU A 328 -17.12 13.15 17.06
N SER A 329 -17.87 14.00 17.77
CA SER A 329 -17.43 15.36 18.08
C SER A 329 -17.92 15.91 19.42
N GLY A 330 -17.24 16.95 19.91
CA GLY A 330 -17.54 17.61 21.19
C GLY A 330 -16.55 17.22 22.29
N THR A 331 -16.71 17.85 23.47
CA THR A 331 -15.75 17.68 24.58
C THR A 331 -15.62 16.24 25.07
N THR A 332 -16.72 15.48 25.02
CA THR A 332 -16.80 14.07 25.43
C THR A 332 -16.62 13.07 24.28
N ALA A 333 -16.15 13.50 23.09
CA ALA A 333 -16.08 12.61 21.92
C ALA A 333 -15.20 11.37 22.17
N THR A 334 -15.78 10.17 22.09
CA THR A 334 -15.08 8.91 22.37
C THR A 334 -15.75 7.71 21.72
N ILE A 335 -14.94 6.76 21.24
CA ILE A 335 -15.36 5.39 20.96
C ILE A 335 -14.72 4.45 21.98
N ALA A 336 -15.54 3.78 22.79
CA ALA A 336 -15.08 3.06 23.98
C ALA A 336 -15.66 1.64 24.08
N GLY A 337 -14.86 0.66 24.49
CA GLY A 337 -15.31 -0.72 24.66
C GLY A 337 -14.36 -1.57 25.51
N THR A 338 -14.90 -2.27 26.50
CA THR A 338 -14.10 -3.13 27.40
C THR A 338 -13.94 -4.57 26.89
N SER A 339 -14.77 -5.04 25.97
CA SER A 339 -14.57 -6.29 25.23
C SER A 339 -15.35 -6.17 23.93
N VAL A 340 -14.66 -6.09 22.78
CA VAL A 340 -15.28 -5.69 21.51
C VAL A 340 -15.46 -6.81 20.50
N GLY A 341 -14.94 -8.02 20.77
CA GLY A 341 -15.04 -9.15 19.85
C GLY A 341 -14.40 -8.79 18.50
N THR A 342 -15.09 -9.03 17.39
CA THR A 342 -14.66 -8.57 16.06
C THR A 342 -15.16 -7.15 15.78
N LEU A 343 -14.33 -6.13 16.04
CA LEU A 343 -14.72 -4.73 15.84
C LEU A 343 -14.30 -4.23 14.45
N LYS A 344 -15.26 -3.89 13.59
CA LYS A 344 -15.00 -3.19 12.33
C LYS A 344 -15.30 -1.70 12.46
N VAL A 345 -14.38 -0.87 11.97
CA VAL A 345 -14.55 0.60 11.89
C VAL A 345 -14.11 1.09 10.51
N ARG A 346 -14.93 1.89 9.84
CA ARG A 346 -14.68 2.47 8.51
C ARG A 346 -15.25 3.89 8.40
N ASP A 347 -14.60 4.75 7.62
CA ASP A 347 -15.08 6.12 7.35
C ASP A 347 -15.34 7.01 8.60
N VAL A 348 -14.83 6.62 9.77
CA VAL A 348 -15.03 7.33 11.04
C VAL A 348 -13.99 8.42 11.25
N SER A 349 -14.46 9.62 11.60
CA SER A 349 -13.64 10.72 12.10
C SER A 349 -13.98 11.06 13.55
N ILE A 350 -12.98 11.42 14.35
CA ILE A 350 -13.15 11.89 15.73
C ILE A 350 -12.55 13.29 15.87
N ASN A 351 -13.31 14.22 16.44
CA ASN A 351 -12.90 15.59 16.74
C ASN A 351 -13.31 15.97 18.17
N GLY A 352 -12.49 15.53 19.13
CA GLY A 352 -12.80 15.53 20.56
C GLY A 352 -12.07 16.58 21.40
N GLY A 353 -12.53 16.71 22.65
CA GLY A 353 -11.87 17.50 23.70
C GLY A 353 -11.13 16.63 24.71
N THR A 354 -11.68 16.53 25.92
CA THR A 354 -11.01 16.00 27.12
C THR A 354 -11.25 14.51 27.38
N ALA A 355 -12.14 13.86 26.63
CA ALA A 355 -12.28 12.41 26.64
C ALA A 355 -11.17 11.72 25.81
N ILE A 356 -10.83 10.48 26.18
CA ILE A 356 -9.94 9.64 25.36
C ILE A 356 -10.70 9.31 24.07
N ALA A 357 -10.19 9.73 22.91
CA ALA A 357 -10.89 9.63 21.64
C ALA A 357 -11.18 8.16 21.25
N VAL A 358 -10.25 7.25 21.51
CA VAL A 358 -10.41 5.80 21.31
C VAL A 358 -9.97 5.06 22.58
N ASN A 359 -10.85 4.27 23.18
CA ASN A 359 -10.60 3.58 24.45
C ASN A 359 -11.06 2.10 24.41
N ILE A 360 -10.19 1.22 23.93
CA ILE A 360 -10.48 -0.22 23.73
C ILE A 360 -9.61 -1.05 24.69
N GLY A 361 -10.19 -1.64 25.74
CA GLY A 361 -9.42 -2.10 26.91
C GLY A 361 -9.18 -3.61 27.08
N GLY A 362 -10.15 -4.46 26.71
CA GLY A 362 -10.14 -5.91 27.01
C GLY A 362 -10.25 -6.78 25.78
N GLY A 363 -9.58 -6.36 24.70
CA GLY A 363 -9.31 -7.22 23.55
C GLY A 363 -10.47 -7.48 22.59
N GLY A 364 -10.12 -8.27 21.57
CA GLY A 364 -10.90 -8.50 20.36
C GLY A 364 -9.99 -8.64 19.14
N ALA A 365 -10.59 -8.91 17.98
CA ALA A 365 -9.96 -8.81 16.68
C ALA A 365 -10.42 -7.49 16.03
N LEU A 366 -9.51 -6.55 15.84
CA LEU A 366 -9.80 -5.26 15.25
C LEU A 366 -9.68 -5.35 13.73
N ASP A 367 -10.65 -4.78 13.03
CA ASP A 367 -10.55 -4.35 11.64
C ASP A 367 -10.91 -2.87 11.59
N CYS A 368 -10.06 -2.02 12.16
CA CYS A 368 -10.34 -0.61 12.38
C CYS A 368 -9.54 0.28 11.42
N ILE A 369 -10.23 1.07 10.59
CA ILE A 369 -9.62 2.10 9.74
C ILE A 369 -10.38 3.42 9.96
N PHE A 370 -9.74 4.34 10.68
CA PHE A 370 -10.23 5.69 10.91
C PHE A 370 -9.74 6.65 9.82
N LYS A 371 -10.61 7.60 9.43
CA LYS A 371 -10.23 8.72 8.57
C LYS A 371 -9.30 9.68 9.32
N SER A 372 -9.72 10.14 10.50
CA SER A 372 -8.95 11.07 11.32
C SER A 372 -9.31 10.97 12.81
N ILE A 373 -8.34 11.23 13.68
CA ILE A 373 -8.53 11.30 15.13
C ILE A 373 -7.88 12.57 15.66
N SER A 374 -8.69 13.51 16.14
CA SER A 374 -8.24 14.74 16.81
C SER A 374 -8.82 14.81 18.22
N VAL A 375 -8.02 15.30 19.17
CA VAL A 375 -8.33 15.33 20.61
C VAL A 375 -7.45 16.37 21.31
N ASN A 376 -8.02 17.13 22.25
CA ASN A 376 -7.34 18.26 22.90
C ASN A 376 -7.64 18.32 24.41
N GLY A 377 -6.63 18.05 25.25
CA GLY A 377 -6.75 18.15 26.71
C GLY A 377 -7.15 16.85 27.43
N ALA A 378 -7.11 15.70 26.76
CA ALA A 378 -7.44 14.41 27.38
C ALA A 378 -6.30 13.81 28.21
N THR A 379 -6.61 12.81 29.03
CA THR A 379 -5.58 12.08 29.81
C THR A 379 -4.74 11.14 28.95
N LYS A 380 -5.36 10.54 27.92
CA LYS A 380 -4.73 9.86 26.79
C LYS A 380 -5.49 10.25 25.52
N GLY A 381 -4.86 10.24 24.35
CA GLY A 381 -5.57 10.51 23.09
C GLY A 381 -6.19 9.23 22.52
N ILE A 382 -5.34 8.24 22.23
CA ILE A 382 -5.72 6.87 21.84
C ILE A 382 -5.22 5.90 22.93
N SER A 383 -6.04 4.92 23.30
CA SER A 383 -5.74 3.88 24.27
C SER A 383 -6.33 2.55 23.77
N VAL A 384 -5.48 1.66 23.27
CA VAL A 384 -5.88 0.32 22.81
C VAL A 384 -5.05 -0.74 23.51
N SER A 385 -5.69 -1.76 24.08
CA SER A 385 -4.99 -2.85 24.75
C SER A 385 -5.59 -4.23 24.57
N ASN A 386 -4.71 -5.23 24.56
CA ASN A 386 -5.01 -6.67 24.49
C ASN A 386 -5.73 -7.10 23.19
N SER A 387 -5.55 -6.34 22.10
CA SER A 387 -6.34 -6.46 20.86
C SER A 387 -5.48 -6.95 19.68
N THR A 388 -5.96 -7.98 18.98
CA THR A 388 -5.35 -8.49 17.75
C THR A 388 -6.00 -7.85 16.51
N GLY A 389 -5.62 -8.26 15.31
CA GLY A 389 -6.13 -7.69 14.05
C GLY A 389 -5.29 -6.51 13.59
N SER A 390 -5.95 -5.43 13.14
CA SER A 390 -5.31 -4.18 12.69
C SER A 390 -6.06 -2.94 13.18
N PHE A 391 -5.29 -1.93 13.58
CA PHE A 391 -5.76 -0.60 13.92
C PHE A 391 -5.05 0.42 13.03
N GLN A 392 -5.81 1.20 12.26
CA GLN A 392 -5.26 2.14 11.28
C GLN A 392 -5.89 3.53 11.40
N VAL A 393 -5.05 4.55 11.28
CA VAL A 393 -5.45 5.92 10.95
C VAL A 393 -4.69 6.31 9.68
N LEU A 394 -5.41 6.58 8.59
CA LEU A 394 -4.78 6.82 7.29
C LEU A 394 -4.70 8.30 6.90
N GLY A 395 -5.62 9.13 7.41
CA GLY A 395 -5.76 10.51 6.99
C GLY A 395 -6.46 10.68 5.64
N THR A 396 -6.82 11.92 5.33
CA THR A 396 -7.39 12.31 4.03
C THR A 396 -6.29 12.82 3.10
N GLY A 397 -5.58 11.91 2.44
CA GLY A 397 -4.54 12.22 1.45
C GLY A 397 -3.10 12.15 2.00
N THR A 398 -2.21 12.98 1.44
CA THR A 398 -0.76 12.99 1.72
C THR A 398 -0.32 14.15 2.63
N THR A 399 -1.23 15.05 3.01
CA THR A 399 -0.92 16.24 3.82
C THR A 399 -0.71 15.85 5.29
N ALA A 400 0.37 16.33 5.90
CA ALA A 400 0.60 16.18 7.34
C ALA A 400 -0.55 16.80 8.15
N GLY A 401 -0.97 16.12 9.22
CA GLY A 401 -2.15 16.49 10.01
C GLY A 401 -3.50 16.01 9.45
N SER A 402 -3.57 15.45 8.23
CA SER A 402 -4.82 14.92 7.67
C SER A 402 -5.35 13.68 8.41
N GLY A 403 -4.50 12.98 9.15
CA GLY A 403 -4.86 11.93 10.12
C GLY A 403 -5.42 12.47 11.44
N GLY A 404 -5.42 13.80 11.62
CA GLY A 404 -5.88 14.50 12.82
C GLY A 404 -4.75 15.03 13.70
N THR A 405 -5.14 15.74 14.77
CA THR A 405 -4.21 16.35 15.74
C THR A 405 -4.53 15.90 17.16
N ILE A 406 -3.60 15.17 17.77
CA ILE A 406 -3.64 14.71 19.16
C ILE A 406 -2.82 15.71 19.97
N GLN A 407 -3.43 16.53 20.83
CA GLN A 407 -2.74 17.64 21.47
C GLN A 407 -3.04 17.87 22.95
N ASN A 408 -2.09 18.50 23.64
CA ASN A 408 -2.17 18.86 25.06
C ASN A 408 -2.61 17.69 25.95
N ILE A 409 -2.06 16.50 25.70
CA ILE A 409 -2.46 15.26 26.37
C ILE A 409 -1.63 15.07 27.63
N ALA A 410 -2.29 14.78 28.76
CA ALA A 410 -1.59 14.70 30.04
C ALA A 410 -0.58 13.55 30.08
N ASN A 411 -0.99 12.30 29.77
CA ASN A 411 -0.11 11.13 29.89
C ASN A 411 0.45 10.67 28.53
N ARG A 412 -0.36 9.97 27.72
CA ARG A 412 0.12 9.27 26.51
C ARG A 412 -0.74 9.64 25.30
N GLY A 413 -0.12 10.21 24.27
CA GLY A 413 -0.83 10.70 23.09
C GLY A 413 -1.56 9.59 22.37
N ALA A 414 -0.84 8.56 21.95
CA ALA A 414 -1.39 7.28 21.50
C ALA A 414 -0.70 6.12 22.22
N GLU A 415 -1.47 5.21 22.80
CA GLU A 415 -0.99 4.05 23.55
C GLU A 415 -1.53 2.75 22.95
N PHE A 416 -0.62 1.81 22.68
CA PHE A 416 -0.94 0.44 22.26
C PHE A 416 -0.20 -0.56 23.15
N ILE A 417 -0.94 -1.43 23.84
CA ILE A 417 -0.38 -2.43 24.77
C ILE A 417 -0.88 -3.83 24.39
N SER A 418 0.00 -4.79 24.13
CA SER A 418 -0.38 -6.16 23.73
C SER A 418 -1.25 -6.15 22.45
N CYS A 419 -0.74 -5.54 21.39
CA CYS A 419 -1.48 -5.26 20.15
C CYS A 419 -0.80 -5.82 18.88
N THR A 420 -1.55 -5.91 17.78
CA THR A 420 -0.99 -6.25 16.45
C THR A 420 -1.38 -5.25 15.36
N ASN A 421 -0.50 -5.09 14.36
CA ASN A 421 -0.69 -4.32 13.11
C ASN A 421 -1.28 -2.92 13.31
N VAL A 422 -0.54 -2.09 14.04
CA VAL A 422 -0.85 -0.66 14.28
C VAL A 422 -0.26 0.18 13.16
N THR A 423 -1.10 0.96 12.47
CA THR A 423 -0.68 1.91 11.43
C THR A 423 -1.19 3.31 11.77
N LEU A 424 -0.29 4.27 11.96
CA LEU A 424 -0.64 5.69 12.09
C LEU A 424 -0.01 6.48 10.95
N LYS A 425 -0.83 7.24 10.21
CA LYS A 425 -0.37 8.10 9.14
C LYS A 425 -0.87 9.52 9.30
N ASN A 426 -0.04 10.49 8.90
CA ASN A 426 -0.42 11.89 8.78
C ASN A 426 -0.96 12.53 10.10
N ILE A 427 -0.55 12.05 11.27
CA ILE A 427 -1.03 12.57 12.58
C ILE A 427 -0.05 13.61 13.13
N ASN A 428 -0.58 14.73 13.61
CA ASN A 428 0.15 15.70 14.42
C ASN A 428 0.02 15.39 15.92
N PHE A 429 1.14 15.35 16.62
CA PHE A 429 1.25 15.21 18.06
C PHE A 429 1.87 16.50 18.63
N LEU A 430 1.03 17.40 19.16
CA LEU A 430 1.46 18.69 19.73
C LEU A 430 1.27 18.70 21.25
N ASN A 431 2.35 18.71 22.02
CA ASN A 431 2.30 18.60 23.49
C ASN A 431 1.52 17.34 23.96
N SER A 432 1.62 16.23 23.23
CA SER A 432 0.78 15.03 23.42
C SER A 432 1.22 14.12 24.58
N ASN A 433 1.96 14.68 25.53
CA ASN A 433 2.45 14.08 26.75
C ASN A 433 3.05 15.24 27.57
N THR A 434 2.37 15.68 28.62
CA THR A 434 2.77 16.83 29.45
C THR A 434 3.10 16.47 30.90
N SER A 435 2.88 15.22 31.29
CA SER A 435 3.04 14.73 32.66
C SER A 435 3.45 13.26 32.72
N GLY A 436 4.03 12.87 33.85
CA GLY A 436 4.66 11.56 34.03
C GLY A 436 6.13 11.58 33.61
N THR A 437 7.00 11.10 34.49
CA THR A 437 8.45 11.07 34.28
C THR A 437 8.87 9.78 33.58
N CYS A 438 9.98 9.84 32.85
CA CYS A 438 10.70 8.65 32.42
C CYS A 438 11.88 8.47 33.38
N SER A 439 11.67 7.71 34.45
CA SER A 439 12.65 7.56 35.54
C SER A 439 13.90 6.82 35.08
N THR A 440 15.06 7.44 35.30
CA THR A 440 16.37 6.77 35.32
C THR A 440 16.43 5.75 36.48
N PRO A 441 17.22 4.66 36.41
CA PRO A 441 18.32 4.38 35.47
C PRO A 441 17.92 3.92 34.08
N ALA A 442 18.82 4.13 33.12
CA ALA A 442 18.63 4.14 31.67
C ALA A 442 18.28 2.80 30.97
N VAL A 443 17.59 1.85 31.61
CA VAL A 443 17.36 0.52 31.02
C VAL A 443 15.90 0.04 30.98
N ASP A 444 15.02 0.42 31.91
CA ASP A 444 13.58 0.08 31.81
C ASP A 444 12.75 1.31 31.39
N ASN A 445 12.05 1.21 30.26
CA ASN A 445 11.14 2.23 29.75
C ASN A 445 9.65 1.86 29.90
N SER A 446 9.33 0.77 30.61
CA SER A 446 7.96 0.23 30.77
C SER A 446 6.93 1.24 31.25
N ASN A 447 7.35 2.21 32.06
CA ASN A 447 6.50 3.26 32.63
C ASN A 447 6.64 4.60 31.92
N CYS A 448 7.66 4.80 31.07
CA CYS A 448 7.87 6.05 30.36
C CYS A 448 6.67 6.37 29.46
N ASN A 449 6.05 7.53 29.69
CA ASN A 449 5.05 8.05 28.78
C ASN A 449 5.69 8.39 27.42
N GLY A 450 4.87 8.50 26.38
CA GLY A 450 5.29 8.95 25.05
C GLY A 450 4.15 9.70 24.37
N ALA A 451 4.46 10.59 23.43
CA ALA A 451 3.44 11.03 22.48
C ALA A 451 2.90 9.82 21.70
N ILE A 452 3.77 8.84 21.41
CA ILE A 452 3.40 7.48 21.04
C ILE A 452 4.03 6.51 22.06
N HIS A 453 3.25 5.60 22.64
CA HIS A 453 3.69 4.56 23.59
C HIS A 453 3.29 3.18 23.07
N LEU A 454 4.27 2.33 22.81
CA LEU A 454 4.11 1.00 22.24
C LEU A 454 4.69 -0.03 23.21
N LYS A 455 3.87 -0.96 23.71
CA LYS A 455 4.30 -2.02 24.63
C LYS A 455 3.80 -3.39 24.18
N THR A 456 4.69 -4.34 23.95
CA THR A 456 4.33 -5.70 23.49
C THR A 456 3.49 -5.65 22.20
N VAL A 457 4.00 -4.98 21.16
CA VAL A 457 3.27 -4.79 19.89
C VAL A 457 3.99 -5.53 18.75
N THR A 458 3.22 -6.24 17.92
CA THR A 458 3.75 -6.90 16.70
C THR A 458 3.21 -6.21 15.45
N GLY A 459 4.08 -5.61 14.66
CA GLY A 459 3.73 -4.86 13.46
C GLY A 459 3.30 -3.44 13.80
N VAL A 460 4.22 -2.49 13.64
CA VAL A 460 3.97 -1.05 13.78
C VAL A 460 4.44 -0.30 12.53
N THR A 461 3.59 0.55 11.97
CA THR A 461 3.92 1.47 10.86
C THR A 461 3.52 2.90 11.23
N LEU A 462 4.49 3.79 11.24
CA LEU A 462 4.34 5.22 11.48
C LEU A 462 4.86 5.98 10.25
N ASP A 463 4.02 6.79 9.61
CA ASP A 463 4.34 7.45 8.34
C ASP A 463 3.83 8.89 8.32
N ASN A 464 4.70 9.85 7.98
CA ASN A 464 4.39 11.29 8.01
C ASN A 464 3.82 11.74 9.37
N ILE A 465 4.47 11.34 10.46
CA ILE A 465 4.13 11.74 11.83
C ILE A 465 4.91 13.00 12.20
N SER A 466 4.22 13.99 12.77
CA SER A 466 4.83 15.18 13.34
C SER A 466 4.68 15.17 14.86
N ILE A 467 5.77 15.21 15.62
CA ILE A 467 5.77 15.29 17.09
C ILE A 467 6.51 16.54 17.52
N THR A 468 5.84 17.40 18.30
CA THR A 468 6.39 18.67 18.78
C THR A 468 6.02 18.92 20.25
N GLY A 469 6.97 19.43 21.03
CA GLY A 469 6.71 19.99 22.37
C GLY A 469 6.25 18.98 23.44
N THR A 470 6.70 17.72 23.42
CA THR A 470 6.45 16.84 24.58
C THR A 470 7.14 17.44 25.81
N ASN A 471 6.39 17.58 26.91
CA ASN A 471 6.89 18.16 28.15
C ASN A 471 7.09 17.04 29.17
N ASN A 472 8.31 16.94 29.72
CA ASN A 472 8.75 15.99 30.74
C ASN A 472 9.03 14.54 30.28
N SER A 473 8.98 14.24 28.98
CA SER A 473 8.90 12.84 28.52
C SER A 473 9.19 12.64 27.02
N THR A 474 9.41 11.39 26.59
CA THR A 474 9.90 11.06 25.24
C THR A 474 8.84 11.25 24.13
N GLY A 475 9.30 11.42 22.88
CA GLY A 475 8.46 11.46 21.69
C GLY A 475 7.82 10.10 21.40
N ILE A 476 8.64 9.08 21.13
CA ILE A 476 8.20 7.71 20.88
C ILE A 476 8.84 6.77 21.91
N ASN A 477 8.00 6.07 22.69
CA ASN A 477 8.42 4.99 23.56
C ASN A 477 8.07 3.62 22.95
N ILE A 478 9.06 2.74 22.87
CA ILE A 478 8.98 1.39 22.28
C ILE A 478 9.48 0.38 23.32
N ASN A 479 8.64 -0.57 23.71
CA ASN A 479 8.95 -1.60 24.70
C ASN A 479 8.50 -2.96 24.16
N ASN A 480 9.44 -3.88 23.90
CA ASN A 480 9.16 -5.22 23.38
C ASN A 480 8.32 -5.21 22.08
N VAL A 481 8.74 -4.42 21.08
CA VAL A 481 8.05 -4.33 19.78
C VAL A 481 8.76 -5.21 18.76
N THR A 482 7.99 -6.03 18.04
CA THR A 482 8.49 -6.88 16.94
C THR A 482 8.01 -6.31 15.60
N THR A 483 8.96 -5.90 14.75
CA THR A 483 8.78 -5.13 13.51
C THR A 483 8.19 -3.74 13.73
N PHE A 484 8.99 -2.71 13.44
CA PHE A 484 8.66 -1.30 13.57
C PHE A 484 9.15 -0.54 12.34
N SER A 485 8.29 0.25 11.70
CA SER A 485 8.67 1.16 10.63
C SER A 485 8.28 2.59 10.97
N LEU A 486 9.23 3.52 10.89
CA LEU A 486 9.02 4.96 10.99
C LEU A 486 9.54 5.63 9.71
N ALA A 487 8.67 6.33 9.00
CA ALA A 487 8.98 6.96 7.71
C ALA A 487 8.54 8.42 7.64
N ASN A 488 9.27 9.24 6.90
CA ASN A 488 8.87 10.60 6.50
C ASN A 488 8.48 11.53 7.67
N SER A 489 8.99 11.28 8.87
CA SER A 489 8.46 11.84 10.10
C SER A 489 9.38 12.92 10.69
N THR A 490 8.83 13.79 11.54
CA THR A 490 9.59 14.83 12.26
C THR A 490 9.26 14.80 13.74
N LEU A 491 10.28 14.67 14.59
CA LEU A 491 10.23 14.77 16.04
C LEU A 491 11.13 15.94 16.44
N THR A 492 10.56 16.98 17.06
CA THR A 492 11.31 18.20 17.42
C THR A 492 11.00 18.68 18.83
N GLY A 493 12.04 18.95 19.60
CA GLY A 493 11.90 19.54 20.95
C GLY A 493 11.33 18.59 22.01
N CYS A 494 11.36 17.28 21.77
CA CYS A 494 10.81 16.27 22.67
C CYS A 494 11.73 16.02 23.90
N GLY A 495 11.18 15.77 25.08
CA GLY A 495 11.90 15.34 26.30
C GLY A 495 11.60 16.20 27.55
N SER A 496 12.56 16.32 28.47
CA SER A 496 12.45 17.19 29.66
C SER A 496 13.57 18.22 29.79
N ASN A 497 13.18 19.47 30.08
CA ASN A 497 14.10 20.53 30.47
C ASN A 497 14.45 20.56 31.97
N THR A 498 13.79 19.76 32.82
CA THR A 498 13.92 19.84 34.29
C THR A 498 15.02 18.97 34.91
N GLY A 499 15.59 18.02 34.18
CA GLY A 499 16.73 17.20 34.64
C GLY A 499 16.57 15.69 34.49
N ASP A 500 15.36 15.16 34.64
CA ASP A 500 15.18 13.72 34.94
C ASP A 500 15.12 12.78 33.72
N SER A 501 14.96 13.31 32.50
CA SER A 501 14.74 12.49 31.30
C SER A 501 15.99 12.38 30.43
N GLU A 502 16.52 11.17 30.34
CA GLU A 502 17.73 10.84 29.58
C GLU A 502 17.51 10.64 28.06
N VAL A 503 16.25 10.55 27.60
CA VAL A 503 15.89 10.27 26.20
C VAL A 503 14.69 11.12 25.80
N GLY A 504 14.89 12.01 24.81
CA GLY A 504 13.86 12.93 24.35
C GLY A 504 13.14 12.46 23.09
N GLY A 505 13.87 11.95 22.09
CA GLY A 505 13.28 11.59 20.79
C GLY A 505 12.61 10.22 20.79
N ILE A 506 13.41 9.15 20.67
CA ILE A 506 12.95 7.76 20.57
C ILE A 506 13.67 6.90 21.62
N TYR A 507 12.90 6.24 22.49
CA TYR A 507 13.41 5.26 23.47
C TYR A 507 12.92 3.86 23.06
N ALA A 508 13.84 3.01 22.57
CA ALA A 508 13.56 1.66 22.11
C ALA A 508 14.19 0.59 23.00
N LEU A 509 13.37 -0.11 23.78
CA LEU A 509 13.75 -1.25 24.59
C LEU A 509 13.25 -2.55 23.95
N ASN A 510 14.16 -3.49 23.74
CA ASN A 510 13.90 -4.79 23.13
C ASN A 510 13.17 -4.69 21.78
N LEU A 511 13.69 -3.85 20.89
CA LEU A 511 13.21 -3.77 19.52
C LEU A 511 13.70 -5.01 18.76
N GLY A 512 12.79 -5.71 18.08
CA GLY A 512 13.08 -6.95 17.36
C GLY A 512 12.45 -7.03 15.97
N GLY A 513 12.73 -8.14 15.28
CA GLY A 513 12.31 -8.37 13.89
C GLY A 513 13.01 -7.43 12.90
N THR A 514 12.50 -7.37 11.68
CA THR A 514 12.92 -6.37 10.69
C THR A 514 12.26 -5.04 11.00
N SER A 515 13.08 -4.02 11.27
CA SER A 515 12.64 -2.67 11.65
C SER A 515 13.39 -1.60 10.86
N SER A 516 12.77 -0.44 10.69
CA SER A 516 13.29 0.65 9.85
C SER A 516 12.96 2.03 10.40
N ILE A 517 13.89 2.97 10.23
CA ILE A 517 13.68 4.41 10.41
C ILE A 517 14.22 5.10 9.15
N THR A 518 13.35 5.71 8.35
CA THR A 518 13.69 6.23 7.02
C THR A 518 13.22 7.68 6.85
N ASN A 519 14.04 8.53 6.23
CA ASN A 519 13.69 9.93 5.90
C ASN A 519 13.03 10.67 7.08
N THR A 520 13.62 10.54 8.27
CA THR A 520 13.02 11.01 9.53
C THR A 520 13.96 11.95 10.26
N ASN A 521 13.43 13.08 10.72
CA ASN A 521 14.17 14.12 11.43
C ASN A 521 13.86 14.04 12.93
N VAL A 522 14.87 13.79 13.76
CA VAL A 522 14.78 13.78 15.23
C VAL A 522 15.73 14.83 15.78
N ASN A 523 15.21 16.04 15.98
CA ASN A 523 16.00 17.24 16.20
C ASN A 523 15.70 17.89 17.56
N ASP A 524 16.71 18.55 18.14
CA ASP A 524 16.58 19.37 19.35
C ASP A 524 15.96 18.63 20.55
N SER A 525 16.21 17.32 20.63
CA SER A 525 15.73 16.46 21.72
C SER A 525 16.40 16.85 23.05
N TRP A 526 15.60 16.97 24.11
CA TRP A 526 16.11 17.09 25.47
C TRP A 526 16.56 15.70 25.95
N GLY A 527 17.87 15.49 26.06
CA GLY A 527 18.47 14.17 26.29
C GLY A 527 19.07 13.62 24.99
N ARG A 528 18.82 12.34 24.71
CA ARG A 528 19.24 11.66 23.48
C ARG A 528 18.16 11.72 22.40
N GLY A 529 18.58 11.75 21.12
CA GLY A 529 17.68 11.67 19.96
C GLY A 529 17.14 10.26 19.75
N PHE A 530 18.02 9.26 19.73
CA PHE A 530 17.65 7.83 19.76
C PHE A 530 18.44 7.10 20.84
N TYR A 531 17.74 6.30 21.66
CA TYR A 531 18.33 5.36 22.61
C TYR A 531 17.72 3.97 22.41
N GLY A 532 18.50 3.05 21.86
CA GLY A 532 18.14 1.64 21.70
C GLY A 532 18.86 0.77 22.74
N TYR A 533 18.15 -0.16 23.37
CA TYR A 533 18.73 -1.18 24.25
C TYR A 533 18.07 -2.54 24.01
N ASN A 534 18.87 -3.55 23.68
CA ASN A 534 18.45 -4.95 23.52
C ASN A 534 19.23 -5.84 24.49
N GLY A 535 18.57 -6.86 25.08
CA GLY A 535 19.22 -7.82 25.98
C GLY A 535 18.93 -7.62 27.48
N ILE A 536 17.99 -6.73 27.85
CA ILE A 536 17.61 -6.53 29.26
C ILE A 536 16.65 -7.63 29.73
N LEU A 537 16.47 -7.79 31.05
CA LEU A 537 15.39 -8.59 31.67
C LEU A 537 15.27 -10.01 31.07
N SER A 538 16.42 -10.63 30.76
CA SER A 538 16.59 -11.91 30.04
C SER A 538 15.87 -12.04 28.68
N THR A 539 15.33 -10.95 28.14
CA THR A 539 14.80 -10.88 26.77
C THR A 539 15.93 -10.65 25.78
N ASN A 540 16.08 -11.55 24.81
CA ASN A 540 17.18 -11.55 23.85
C ASN A 540 16.62 -11.52 22.43
N PRO A 541 16.17 -10.35 21.93
CA PRO A 541 15.57 -10.23 20.61
C PRO A 541 16.61 -10.47 19.50
N THR A 542 16.10 -10.92 18.35
CA THR A 542 16.79 -10.80 17.06
C THR A 542 16.29 -9.54 16.37
N LEU A 543 17.18 -8.62 16.03
CA LEU A 543 16.87 -7.33 15.40
C LEU A 543 17.61 -7.19 14.07
N ASN A 544 16.90 -6.76 13.03
CA ASN A 544 17.49 -6.20 11.81
C ASN A 544 16.98 -4.76 11.66
N LEU A 545 17.78 -3.76 12.05
CA LEU A 545 17.42 -2.35 12.01
C LEU A 545 18.13 -1.63 10.85
N SER A 546 17.36 -1.02 9.95
CA SER A 546 17.88 -0.07 8.94
C SER A 546 17.52 1.36 9.32
N VAL A 547 18.50 2.26 9.34
CA VAL A 547 18.32 3.70 9.52
C VAL A 547 18.88 4.40 8.29
N THR A 548 18.03 5.10 7.53
CA THR A 548 18.40 5.58 6.18
C THR A 548 17.86 6.96 5.86
N GLY A 549 18.74 7.89 5.49
CA GLY A 549 18.35 9.26 5.13
C GLY A 549 17.79 10.08 6.30
N CYS A 550 18.13 9.74 7.53
CA CYS A 550 17.58 10.36 8.74
C CYS A 550 18.52 11.41 9.34
N GLN A 551 17.95 12.35 10.09
CA GLN A 551 18.69 13.34 10.85
C GLN A 551 18.47 13.11 12.34
N PHE A 552 19.55 13.03 13.12
CA PHE A 552 19.52 13.00 14.58
C PHE A 552 20.43 14.12 15.07
N LYS A 553 19.87 15.28 15.41
CA LYS A 553 20.64 16.52 15.55
C LYS A 553 20.34 17.33 16.81
N ASN A 554 21.30 18.19 17.12
CA ASN A 554 21.15 19.32 18.03
C ASN A 554 20.86 18.98 19.49
N SER A 555 21.15 17.76 19.96
CA SER A 555 21.03 17.44 21.39
C SER A 555 21.90 18.38 22.25
N PHE A 556 23.02 18.89 21.71
CA PHE A 556 23.91 19.84 22.42
C PHE A 556 23.23 21.16 22.84
N ASN A 557 22.18 21.60 22.15
CA ASN A 557 21.46 22.86 22.44
C ASN A 557 20.73 22.82 23.80
N LYS A 558 20.70 21.67 24.47
CA LYS A 558 19.90 21.41 25.68
C LYS A 558 20.83 21.12 26.86
N THR A 559 20.46 21.63 28.04
CA THR A 559 21.21 21.42 29.29
C THR A 559 21.53 19.94 29.54
N ASN A 560 20.54 19.07 29.31
CA ASN A 560 20.61 17.61 29.52
C ASN A 560 20.99 16.83 28.25
N GLY A 561 21.45 17.49 27.19
CA GLY A 561 21.84 16.85 25.94
C GLY A 561 22.91 15.77 26.11
N ALA A 562 22.88 14.75 25.24
CA ALA A 562 23.86 13.67 25.24
C ALA A 562 24.20 13.23 23.81
N SER A 563 24.23 11.92 23.54
CA SER A 563 24.52 11.36 22.23
C SER A 563 23.29 11.49 21.32
N ASN A 564 23.50 11.86 20.05
CA ASN A 564 22.39 12.01 19.11
C ASN A 564 21.74 10.66 18.79
N PHE A 565 22.56 9.64 18.54
CA PHE A 565 22.13 8.25 18.39
C PHE A 565 23.00 7.32 19.23
N ILE A 566 22.36 6.47 20.03
CA ILE A 566 23.01 5.35 20.70
C ILE A 566 22.19 4.07 20.58
N PHE A 567 22.88 2.96 20.34
CA PHE A 567 22.32 1.61 20.43
C PHE A 567 23.18 0.73 21.32
N GLN A 568 22.53 -0.10 22.15
CA GLN A 568 23.16 -1.01 23.09
C GLN A 568 22.68 -2.46 22.89
N GLY A 569 23.60 -3.41 22.80
CA GLY A 569 23.29 -4.84 22.58
C GLY A 569 23.97 -5.75 23.60
N TYR A 570 23.21 -6.22 24.59
CA TYR A 570 23.66 -7.04 25.71
C TYR A 570 23.02 -8.44 25.72
N GLY A 571 23.24 -9.20 26.80
CA GLY A 571 22.67 -10.54 26.98
C GLY A 571 23.20 -11.54 25.96
N THR A 572 22.31 -12.25 25.29
CA THR A 572 22.56 -13.09 24.11
C THR A 572 21.76 -12.58 22.89
N SER A 573 21.46 -11.28 22.85
CA SER A 573 20.75 -10.66 21.71
C SER A 573 21.53 -10.77 20.40
N ASN A 574 20.81 -10.76 19.28
CA ASN A 574 21.39 -10.81 17.93
C ASN A 574 20.95 -9.57 17.13
N ASN A 575 21.87 -8.67 16.83
CA ASN A 575 21.56 -7.35 16.30
C ASN A 575 22.29 -7.07 14.98
N THR A 576 21.56 -6.88 13.89
CA THR A 576 22.08 -6.32 12.64
C THR A 576 21.66 -4.87 12.52
N LEU A 577 22.61 -3.94 12.47
CA LEU A 577 22.36 -2.50 12.31
C LEU A 577 22.94 -2.01 10.98
N THR A 578 22.12 -1.33 10.16
CA THR A 578 22.56 -0.68 8.92
C THR A 578 22.21 0.80 8.98
N LEU A 579 23.22 1.67 8.99
CA LEU A 579 23.10 3.11 9.11
C LEU A 579 23.66 3.76 7.84
N LYS A 580 22.83 4.32 6.96
CA LYS A 580 23.24 4.86 5.65
C LYS A 580 22.68 6.26 5.37
N GLY A 581 23.49 7.16 4.85
CA GLY A 581 23.05 8.49 4.39
C GLY A 581 22.44 9.36 5.50
N ASN A 582 22.78 9.09 6.77
CA ASN A 582 22.22 9.81 7.91
C ASN A 582 23.13 10.95 8.35
N ASP A 583 22.56 11.89 9.10
CA ASP A 583 23.30 13.00 9.70
C ASP A 583 23.08 13.04 11.21
N PHE A 584 24.15 12.72 11.94
CA PHE A 584 24.22 12.66 13.40
C PHE A 584 24.88 13.90 14.02
N SER A 585 24.85 15.05 13.33
CA SER A 585 25.60 16.26 13.70
C SER A 585 25.12 16.97 14.98
N ASN A 586 26.04 17.69 15.62
CA ASN A 586 25.80 18.55 16.78
C ASN A 586 25.36 17.79 18.04
N ALA A 587 26.07 16.71 18.37
CA ALA A 587 25.91 16.00 19.64
C ALA A 587 26.68 16.67 20.79
N LYS A 588 26.27 16.40 22.04
CA LYS A 588 26.99 16.85 23.25
C LYS A 588 28.08 15.87 23.69
N THR A 589 27.90 14.57 23.46
CA THR A 589 28.85 13.52 23.85
C THR A 589 29.39 12.75 22.65
N TYR A 590 28.51 12.08 21.89
CA TYR A 590 28.86 11.33 20.67
C TYR A 590 27.84 11.58 19.57
N GLY A 591 28.30 11.78 18.34
CA GLY A 591 27.40 11.77 17.18
C GLY A 591 26.69 10.42 17.07
N LEU A 592 27.50 9.35 17.02
CA LEU A 592 27.04 7.97 16.95
C LEU A 592 27.80 7.10 17.97
N GLN A 593 27.06 6.40 18.84
CA GLN A 593 27.60 5.52 19.88
C GLN A 593 26.96 4.13 19.79
N LEU A 594 27.78 3.07 19.76
CA LEU A 594 27.33 1.70 19.61
C LEU A 594 28.06 0.81 20.63
N ASP A 595 27.36 0.36 21.66
CA ASP A 595 27.99 -0.36 22.78
C ASP A 595 27.43 -1.79 22.90
N PHE A 596 28.29 -2.79 22.91
CA PHE A 596 27.91 -4.21 22.93
C PHE A 596 28.51 -4.93 24.14
N GLY A 597 27.82 -5.97 24.61
CA GLY A 597 28.27 -6.73 25.75
C GLY A 597 27.54 -8.05 25.98
N GLY A 598 27.86 -8.72 27.09
CA GLY A 598 27.40 -10.09 27.33
C GLY A 598 27.96 -11.05 26.27
N GLY A 599 27.15 -12.04 25.86
CA GLY A 599 27.41 -12.92 24.73
C GLY A 599 26.58 -12.55 23.49
N SER A 600 26.31 -11.27 23.26
CA SER A 600 25.55 -10.81 22.09
C SER A 600 26.33 -11.00 20.78
N THR A 601 25.61 -11.14 19.67
CA THR A 601 26.18 -11.21 18.32
C THR A 601 25.69 -10.02 17.51
N ASN A 602 26.61 -9.24 16.94
CA ASN A 602 26.29 -7.94 16.37
C ASN A 602 26.95 -7.76 14.99
N ASN A 603 26.15 -7.35 14.00
CA ASN A 603 26.59 -7.12 12.61
C ASN A 603 26.29 -5.67 12.23
N ILE A 604 27.32 -4.84 12.09
CA ILE A 604 27.20 -3.38 12.06
C ILE A 604 27.71 -2.82 10.73
N GLN A 605 26.87 -2.05 10.05
CA GLN A 605 27.20 -1.35 8.81
C GLN A 605 26.97 0.15 9.01
N VAL A 606 28.05 0.92 9.19
CA VAL A 606 28.04 2.38 9.24
C VAL A 606 28.52 2.92 7.90
N GLY A 607 27.58 3.41 7.11
CA GLY A 607 27.77 3.89 5.75
C GLY A 607 27.68 2.75 4.74
N GLY A 608 28.37 2.84 3.62
CA GLY A 608 28.31 1.82 2.58
C GLY A 608 29.17 2.14 1.37
N ASN A 609 29.15 1.27 0.36
CA ASN A 609 30.06 1.36 -0.78
C ASN A 609 29.67 2.43 -1.81
N LEU A 610 28.42 2.92 -1.79
CA LEU A 610 28.03 4.10 -2.56
C LEU A 610 28.41 5.36 -1.78
N LEU A 611 28.80 6.44 -2.46
CA LEU A 611 29.08 7.72 -1.78
C LEU A 611 27.83 8.27 -1.07
N ALA A 612 26.65 8.06 -1.65
CA ALA A 612 25.35 8.43 -1.06
C ALA A 612 24.97 7.60 0.19
N ASP A 613 25.64 6.46 0.45
CA ASP A 613 25.45 5.72 1.69
C ASP A 613 26.17 6.37 2.88
N GLY A 614 27.10 7.32 2.65
CA GLY A 614 27.95 7.92 3.68
C GLY A 614 27.16 8.69 4.75
N ASN A 615 27.46 8.45 6.03
CA ASN A 615 26.89 9.25 7.11
C ASN A 615 27.77 10.46 7.44
N THR A 616 27.13 11.51 7.95
CA THR A 616 27.79 12.66 8.58
C THR A 616 27.72 12.50 10.10
N ILE A 617 28.86 12.39 10.79
CA ILE A 617 28.96 12.12 12.22
C ILE A 617 29.82 13.22 12.86
N ASN A 618 29.20 14.38 13.14
CA ASN A 618 29.91 15.56 13.63
C ASN A 618 29.56 15.88 15.08
N ALA A 619 30.56 15.94 15.95
CA ALA A 619 30.47 16.60 17.25
C ALA A 619 30.17 18.10 17.11
N ALA A 620 29.49 18.71 18.10
CA ALA A 620 29.23 20.15 18.07
C ALA A 620 30.53 20.96 18.30
N VAL A 621 30.90 21.81 17.34
CA VAL A 621 32.12 22.66 17.44
C VAL A 621 32.12 23.60 18.65
N SER A 622 30.93 23.97 19.14
CA SER A 622 30.71 24.82 20.33
C SER A 622 30.62 24.05 21.65
N SER A 623 30.83 22.74 21.65
CA SER A 623 30.80 21.86 22.83
C SER A 623 32.15 21.17 22.98
N PRO A 624 33.13 21.74 23.69
CA PRO A 624 34.44 21.11 23.86
C PRO A 624 34.33 19.74 24.56
N GLY A 625 35.12 18.76 24.11
CA GLY A 625 35.13 17.39 24.64
C GLY A 625 34.18 16.40 23.94
N SER A 626 33.42 16.83 22.94
CA SER A 626 32.50 15.97 22.19
C SER A 626 33.22 15.13 21.11
N ASN A 627 32.89 13.83 21.06
CA ASN A 627 33.52 12.83 20.20
C ASN A 627 32.66 12.52 18.95
N GLY A 628 33.29 11.92 17.93
CA GLY A 628 32.61 11.54 16.68
C GLY A 628 31.85 10.22 16.78
N LEU A 629 32.52 9.13 16.38
CA LEU A 629 32.03 7.75 16.39
C LEU A 629 32.63 6.94 17.55
N GLN A 630 31.80 6.21 18.28
CA GLN A 630 32.21 5.14 19.20
C GLN A 630 31.56 3.80 18.81
N LEU A 631 32.37 2.74 18.77
CA LEU A 631 31.93 1.35 18.75
C LEU A 631 32.70 0.54 19.81
N GLN A 632 32.05 0.12 20.88
CA GLN A 632 32.68 -0.65 21.96
C GLN A 632 32.09 -2.06 22.09
N SER A 633 32.93 -3.03 22.41
CA SER A 633 32.54 -4.38 22.81
C SER A 633 33.04 -4.66 24.22
N THR A 634 32.22 -5.33 25.02
CA THR A 634 32.52 -5.76 26.39
C THR A 634 32.23 -7.26 26.57
N GLY A 635 32.82 -7.90 27.59
CA GLY A 635 32.49 -9.29 27.95
C GLY A 635 32.88 -10.30 26.85
N THR A 636 31.95 -11.19 26.49
CA THR A 636 32.15 -12.27 25.49
C THR A 636 31.54 -11.94 24.11
N SER A 637 31.18 -10.69 23.85
CA SER A 637 30.37 -10.34 22.68
C SER A 637 31.14 -10.52 21.36
N THR A 638 30.41 -10.83 20.29
CA THR A 638 30.98 -10.90 18.93
C THR A 638 30.45 -9.74 18.10
N VAL A 639 31.35 -8.95 17.52
CA VAL A 639 30.98 -7.80 16.67
C VAL A 639 31.70 -7.86 15.33
N ASN A 640 30.94 -7.99 14.26
CA ASN A 640 31.40 -7.76 12.89
C ASN A 640 31.01 -6.35 12.48
N TYR A 641 31.95 -5.51 12.04
CA TYR A 641 31.65 -4.12 11.68
C TYR A 641 32.26 -3.66 10.35
N ASN A 642 31.61 -2.70 9.71
CA ASN A 642 32.13 -1.94 8.59
C ASN A 642 31.83 -0.44 8.82
N VAL A 643 32.83 0.42 8.66
CA VAL A 643 32.71 1.88 8.69
C VAL A 643 33.25 2.39 7.35
N ILE A 644 32.36 2.73 6.42
CA ILE A 644 32.70 3.00 5.01
C ILE A 644 32.06 4.30 4.50
N ASN A 645 32.83 5.14 3.80
CA ASN A 645 32.38 6.40 3.16
C ASN A 645 31.78 7.45 4.11
N ASN A 646 32.10 7.43 5.41
CA ASN A 646 31.56 8.41 6.37
C ASN A 646 32.43 9.66 6.47
N THR A 647 31.82 10.78 6.84
CA THR A 647 32.53 11.96 7.38
C THR A 647 32.38 11.94 8.90
N ILE A 648 33.49 11.91 9.63
CA ILE A 648 33.52 11.78 11.09
C ILE A 648 34.36 12.91 11.68
N LYS A 649 33.78 13.70 12.59
CA LYS A 649 34.44 14.87 13.18
C LYS A 649 34.24 14.94 14.68
N SER A 650 35.33 15.13 15.42
CA SER A 650 35.31 15.48 16.85
C SER A 650 35.32 17.00 17.04
N SER A 651 34.95 17.48 18.22
CA SER A 651 35.07 18.89 18.58
C SER A 651 36.47 19.21 19.10
N PHE A 652 36.74 20.50 19.33
CA PHE A 652 37.85 20.92 20.18
C PHE A 652 37.84 20.15 21.52
N ASN A 653 39.01 19.77 22.03
CA ASN A 653 39.22 18.90 23.21
C ASN A 653 38.55 17.51 23.17
N GLY A 654 38.00 17.04 22.05
CA GLY A 654 37.53 15.66 21.92
C GLY A 654 38.68 14.66 22.14
N SER A 655 38.43 13.54 22.81
CA SER A 655 39.43 12.49 23.03
C SER A 655 39.56 11.56 21.82
N PHE A 656 38.47 11.35 21.07
CA PHE A 656 38.45 10.44 19.93
C PHE A 656 37.55 10.93 18.80
N THR A 657 38.05 10.84 17.57
CA THR A 657 37.22 11.07 16.37
C THR A 657 36.52 9.78 15.95
N CYS A 658 37.26 8.67 15.82
CA CYS A 658 36.73 7.34 15.58
C CYS A 658 37.35 6.34 16.59
N ASN A 659 36.57 5.88 17.58
CA ASN A 659 37.02 4.95 18.62
C ASN A 659 36.35 3.58 18.48
N ILE A 660 37.15 2.53 18.26
CA ILE A 660 36.68 1.14 18.14
C ILE A 660 37.46 0.21 19.08
N GLY A 661 36.92 -0.09 20.26
CA GLY A 661 37.61 -0.81 21.33
C GLY A 661 36.91 -2.10 21.75
N ASN A 662 37.66 -3.20 21.91
CA ASN A 662 37.16 -4.47 22.44
C ASN A 662 37.71 -4.71 23.85
N GLN A 663 36.85 -4.92 24.83
CA GLN A 663 37.19 -5.14 26.23
C GLN A 663 36.64 -6.50 26.68
N GLY A 664 37.45 -7.34 27.35
CA GLY A 664 36.98 -8.64 27.87
C GLY A 664 37.57 -9.83 27.14
N THR A 665 36.75 -10.77 26.68
CA THR A 665 37.16 -12.04 26.01
C THR A 665 36.47 -12.27 24.66
N GLY A 666 35.59 -11.34 24.24
CA GLY A 666 34.89 -11.36 22.96
C GLY A 666 35.81 -11.11 21.75
N THR A 667 35.25 -11.25 20.55
CA THR A 667 35.98 -11.04 19.29
C THR A 667 35.33 -9.94 18.45
N MET A 668 36.12 -8.93 18.06
CA MET A 668 35.73 -7.91 17.09
C MET A 668 36.48 -8.09 15.77
N LYS A 669 35.76 -7.94 14.65
CA LYS A 669 36.31 -8.05 13.30
C LYS A 669 35.71 -6.96 12.42
N GLY A 670 36.52 -6.20 11.67
CA GLY A 670 35.90 -5.20 10.81
C GLY A 670 36.81 -4.39 9.89
N ARG A 671 36.21 -3.36 9.29
CA ARG A 671 36.86 -2.48 8.31
C ARG A 671 36.55 -1.02 8.60
N ILE A 672 37.55 -0.16 8.49
CA ILE A 672 37.45 1.30 8.50
C ILE A 672 38.03 1.77 7.16
N ASN A 673 37.16 2.04 6.17
CA ASN A 673 37.56 2.24 4.78
C ASN A 673 37.01 3.53 4.16
N ASN A 674 37.87 4.30 3.49
CA ASN A 674 37.49 5.48 2.70
C ASN A 674 36.63 6.50 3.47
N ASN A 675 36.93 6.73 4.75
CA ASN A 675 36.28 7.76 5.57
C ASN A 675 37.11 9.05 5.57
N THR A 676 36.43 10.18 5.74
CA THR A 676 37.04 11.49 6.03
C THR A 676 36.96 11.74 7.53
N ILE A 677 38.09 11.99 8.18
CA ILE A 677 38.23 12.03 9.64
C ILE A 677 38.92 13.34 10.04
N ASP A 678 38.29 14.13 10.92
CA ASP A 678 38.75 15.46 11.35
C ASP A 678 38.79 15.58 12.89
N GLY A 679 39.99 15.84 13.44
CA GLY A 679 40.26 15.94 14.89
C GLY A 679 39.91 17.26 15.57
N GLY A 680 39.34 18.21 14.84
CA GLY A 680 38.82 19.45 15.41
C GLY A 680 39.84 20.54 15.73
N GLY A 681 41.15 20.32 15.55
CA GLY A 681 42.15 21.40 15.45
C GLY A 681 43.32 21.38 16.46
N THR A 682 44.09 22.47 16.43
CA THR A 682 45.50 22.57 16.89
C THR A 682 45.78 22.49 18.39
N ALA A 683 44.75 22.33 19.23
CA ALA A 683 44.88 22.17 20.68
C ALA A 683 43.95 21.09 21.26
N SER A 684 43.42 20.21 20.40
CA SER A 684 42.69 19.00 20.80
C SER A 684 43.64 17.97 21.44
N VAL A 685 43.13 16.89 22.04
CA VAL A 685 43.90 15.68 22.39
C VAL A 685 43.40 14.45 21.61
N SER A 686 42.69 14.68 20.51
CA SER A 686 42.00 13.64 19.78
C SER A 686 42.96 12.63 19.13
N ASN A 687 42.63 11.35 19.27
CA ASN A 687 43.09 10.33 18.34
C ASN A 687 42.17 10.32 17.10
N GLY A 688 42.75 10.16 15.91
CA GLY A 688 42.01 10.11 14.64
C GLY A 688 41.21 8.83 14.52
N ILE A 689 41.91 7.71 14.31
CA ILE A 689 41.38 6.36 14.45
C ILE A 689 42.05 5.70 15.65
N SER A 690 41.26 5.21 16.59
CA SER A 690 41.72 4.40 17.72
C SER A 690 41.12 3.01 17.60
N VAL A 691 41.95 1.98 17.46
CA VAL A 691 41.53 0.57 17.51
C VAL A 691 42.25 -0.15 18.64
N ALA A 692 41.50 -0.83 19.49
CA ALA A 692 42.07 -1.44 20.70
C ALA A 692 41.52 -2.82 21.03
N ALA A 693 42.36 -3.61 21.71
CA ALA A 693 42.01 -4.86 22.40
C ALA A 693 42.50 -4.80 23.85
N TYR A 694 41.57 -4.90 24.80
CA TYR A 694 41.82 -4.76 26.24
C TYR A 694 41.59 -6.07 27.01
N GLY A 695 42.48 -6.37 27.95
CA GLY A 695 42.38 -7.54 28.83
C GLY A 695 42.69 -8.85 28.08
N ASN A 696 41.67 -9.62 27.72
CA ASN A 696 41.79 -10.90 27.00
C ASN A 696 41.11 -10.85 25.61
N ALA A 697 40.90 -9.65 25.09
CA ALA A 697 40.07 -9.41 23.91
C ALA A 697 40.84 -9.71 22.63
N LYS A 698 40.10 -10.11 21.57
CA LYS A 698 40.65 -10.21 20.22
C LYS A 698 40.03 -9.19 19.28
N HIS A 699 40.82 -8.40 18.57
CA HIS A 699 40.34 -7.42 17.61
C HIS A 699 41.16 -7.49 16.32
N ILE A 700 40.49 -7.76 15.19
CA ILE A 700 41.09 -7.87 13.85
C ILE A 700 40.48 -6.80 12.93
N THR A 701 41.29 -5.94 12.29
CA THR A 701 40.76 -4.81 11.50
C THR A 701 41.58 -4.45 10.27
N GLU A 702 40.90 -3.97 9.22
CA GLU A 702 41.51 -3.30 8.05
C GLU A 702 41.19 -1.79 8.11
N ILE A 703 42.22 -0.95 8.28
CA ILE A 703 42.17 0.52 8.26
C ILE A 703 42.78 1.00 6.94
N VAL A 704 41.93 1.31 5.97
CA VAL A 704 42.37 1.50 4.57
C VAL A 704 41.78 2.72 3.87
N ASN A 705 42.59 3.38 3.05
CA ASN A 705 42.17 4.49 2.18
C ASN A 705 41.50 5.69 2.91
N ASN A 706 41.68 5.86 4.22
CA ASN A 706 41.05 6.96 4.95
C ASN A 706 41.84 8.27 4.78
N THR A 707 41.14 9.40 4.76
CA THR A 707 41.75 10.74 4.84
C THR A 707 41.58 11.28 6.26
N ILE A 708 42.69 11.51 6.95
CA ILE A 708 42.76 11.85 8.36
C ILE A 708 43.44 13.22 8.49
N THR A 709 42.76 14.20 9.07
CA THR A 709 43.21 15.60 9.17
C THR A 709 43.01 16.18 10.56
N ASN A 710 43.76 17.25 10.88
CA ASN A 710 43.63 18.04 12.11
C ASN A 710 43.76 17.22 13.42
N ILE A 711 44.47 16.09 13.38
CA ILE A 711 44.72 15.23 14.54
C ILE A 711 45.89 15.76 15.36
N SER A 712 45.76 15.70 16.68
CA SER A 712 46.67 16.30 17.66
C SER A 712 47.22 15.34 18.71
N ASN A 713 46.81 14.07 18.71
CA ASN A 713 47.46 13.00 19.48
C ASN A 713 48.02 11.94 18.53
N ASN A 714 47.35 10.80 18.32
CA ASN A 714 47.76 9.79 17.35
C ASN A 714 46.85 9.78 16.11
N GLY A 715 47.43 9.78 14.91
CA GLY A 715 46.68 9.71 13.65
C GLY A 715 45.89 8.40 13.54
N ILE A 716 46.60 7.29 13.71
CA ILE A 716 46.06 5.94 13.88
C ILE A 716 46.75 5.30 15.09
N LEU A 717 45.99 4.92 16.10
CA LEU A 717 46.43 4.16 17.28
C LEU A 717 45.94 2.72 17.18
N SER A 718 46.86 1.75 17.27
CA SER A 718 46.57 0.31 17.31
C SER A 718 47.13 -0.31 18.59
N GLU A 719 46.25 -0.60 19.55
CA GLU A 719 46.62 -0.92 20.92
C GLU A 719 46.19 -2.35 21.35
N ALA A 720 47.11 -3.09 21.96
CA ALA A 720 46.81 -4.21 22.86
C ALA A 720 47.22 -3.83 24.28
N ASN A 721 46.32 -3.85 25.26
CA ASN A 721 46.59 -3.32 26.60
C ASN A 721 45.89 -4.19 27.67
N ASP A 722 46.55 -4.44 28.81
CA ASP A 722 45.98 -5.28 29.87
C ASP A 722 44.93 -4.57 30.74
N ASN A 723 44.82 -3.24 30.61
CA ASN A 723 43.86 -2.38 31.30
C ASN A 723 43.90 -2.57 32.84
N GLY A 724 45.10 -2.84 33.39
CA GLY A 724 45.29 -3.08 34.81
C GLY A 724 44.75 -4.42 35.32
N SER A 725 44.58 -5.43 34.46
CA SER A 725 44.20 -6.79 34.85
C SER A 725 44.90 -7.83 33.99
N VAL A 726 45.36 -8.95 34.57
CA VAL A 726 46.14 -9.98 33.83
C VAL A 726 45.38 -10.42 32.57
N GLY A 727 46.04 -10.24 31.43
CA GLY A 727 45.39 -10.37 30.12
C GLY A 727 46.26 -10.98 29.03
N ASN A 728 45.63 -11.45 27.96
CA ASN A 728 46.27 -11.97 26.75
C ASN A 728 45.76 -11.28 25.46
N ALA A 729 45.38 -9.99 25.56
CA ALA A 729 44.77 -9.25 24.46
C ALA A 729 45.60 -9.29 23.18
N ARG A 730 44.89 -9.45 22.06
CA ARG A 730 45.45 -9.53 20.72
C ARG A 730 44.79 -8.53 19.78
N MET A 731 45.59 -7.60 19.28
CA MET A 731 45.24 -6.66 18.23
C MET A 731 45.92 -7.09 16.91
N ASP A 732 45.16 -7.21 15.82
CA ASP A 732 45.66 -7.44 14.46
C ASP A 732 45.14 -6.31 13.55
N ALA A 733 46.03 -5.42 13.08
CA ALA A 733 45.68 -4.23 12.30
C ALA A 733 46.38 -4.20 10.93
N THR A 734 45.61 -4.14 9.84
CA THR A 734 46.12 -3.87 8.50
C THR A 734 45.92 -2.39 8.18
N ILE A 735 47.00 -1.60 8.09
CA ILE A 735 46.97 -0.13 7.98
C ILE A 735 47.57 0.28 6.63
N LYS A 736 46.73 0.56 5.62
CA LYS A 736 47.21 0.78 4.25
C LYS A 736 46.57 1.94 3.49
N ASN A 737 47.33 2.60 2.65
CA ASN A 737 46.86 3.66 1.74
C ASN A 737 46.17 4.86 2.45
N ASN A 738 46.39 5.08 3.75
CA ASN A 738 45.76 6.19 4.45
C ASN A 738 46.56 7.49 4.20
N ASN A 739 45.87 8.62 4.09
CA ASN A 739 46.47 9.94 4.00
C ASN A 739 46.32 10.65 5.36
N ILE A 740 47.43 10.90 6.06
CA ILE A 740 47.44 11.33 7.46
C ILE A 740 48.15 12.68 7.57
N SER A 741 47.39 13.72 7.89
CA SER A 741 47.87 15.09 8.10
C SER A 741 47.59 15.55 9.53
N MET A 742 48.65 15.80 10.29
CA MET A 742 48.58 16.16 11.71
C MET A 742 48.90 17.62 11.97
N VAL A 743 48.46 18.14 13.12
CA VAL A 743 48.79 19.49 13.60
C VAL A 743 50.11 19.51 14.38
N THR A 744 50.66 20.70 14.59
CA THR A 744 51.87 20.93 15.40
C THR A 744 51.72 20.41 16.83
N ASN A 745 52.78 19.78 17.37
CA ASN A 745 52.83 19.12 18.69
C ASN A 745 51.95 17.85 18.85
N ALA A 746 51.54 17.20 17.75
CA ALA A 746 50.94 15.88 17.85
C ALA A 746 51.97 14.79 18.21
N TYR A 747 51.51 13.58 18.55
CA TYR A 747 52.37 12.49 19.06
C TYR A 747 53.04 11.69 17.92
N ALA A 748 52.24 10.99 17.11
CA ALA A 748 52.68 10.21 15.97
C ALA A 748 51.56 9.97 14.93
N HIS A 749 51.94 9.77 13.66
CA HIS A 749 50.98 9.48 12.58
C HIS A 749 50.37 8.08 12.71
N VAL A 750 51.19 7.10 13.06
CA VAL A 750 50.78 5.71 13.30
C VAL A 750 51.52 5.19 14.53
N SER A 751 50.78 4.61 15.48
CA SER A 751 51.32 4.05 16.72
C SER A 751 50.85 2.60 16.90
N VAL A 752 51.80 1.68 17.10
CA VAL A 752 51.52 0.25 17.34
C VAL A 752 52.00 -0.10 18.73
N ILE A 753 51.07 -0.43 19.61
CA ILE A 753 51.32 -0.45 21.05
C ILE A 753 50.87 -1.78 21.67
N ALA A 754 51.69 -2.31 22.59
CA ALA A 754 51.40 -3.45 23.45
C ALA A 754 51.78 -3.11 24.92
N ILE A 755 50.81 -2.72 25.75
CA ILE A 755 51.02 -2.25 27.14
C ILE A 755 50.61 -3.31 28.17
N GLY A 756 51.60 -4.08 28.64
CA GLY A 756 51.48 -5.00 29.75
C GLY A 756 51.94 -4.34 31.05
N SER A 757 51.02 -3.66 31.74
CA SER A 757 51.29 -3.03 33.04
C SER A 757 51.54 -4.06 34.16
N ILE A 758 51.01 -5.28 33.99
CA ILE A 758 51.22 -6.42 34.89
C ILE A 758 52.17 -7.43 34.23
N ALA A 759 53.23 -7.82 34.94
CA ALA A 759 54.32 -8.64 34.40
C ALA A 759 53.88 -10.03 33.84
N SER A 760 52.74 -10.57 34.26
CA SER A 760 52.18 -11.83 33.76
C SER A 760 51.24 -11.68 32.56
N SER A 761 50.94 -10.46 32.10
CA SER A 761 50.14 -10.21 30.89
C SER A 761 50.92 -10.62 29.63
N THR A 762 50.24 -11.25 28.67
CA THR A 762 50.82 -11.83 27.44
C THR A 762 50.20 -11.19 26.20
N LEU A 763 50.55 -9.94 25.94
CA LEU A 763 49.87 -9.11 24.95
C LEU A 763 50.54 -9.17 23.58
N LEU A 764 49.72 -9.06 22.53
CA LEU A 764 50.19 -9.10 21.15
C LEU A 764 49.55 -8.00 20.29
N SER A 765 50.36 -7.12 19.73
CA SER A 765 49.92 -6.14 18.73
C SER A 765 50.61 -6.40 17.39
N ALA A 766 49.85 -6.89 16.41
CA ALA A 766 50.35 -7.27 15.08
C ALA A 766 49.87 -6.28 14.02
N ALA A 767 50.79 -5.73 13.22
CA ALA A 767 50.48 -4.72 12.21
C ALA A 767 51.05 -5.03 10.81
N ASN A 768 50.25 -4.76 9.78
CA ASN A 768 50.62 -4.85 8.36
C ASN A 768 50.46 -3.47 7.73
N ILE A 769 51.56 -2.71 7.67
CA ILE A 769 51.60 -1.28 7.36
C ILE A 769 52.23 -1.07 5.98
N SER A 770 51.54 -0.41 5.06
CA SER A 770 52.12 -0.05 3.74
C SER A 770 51.38 1.08 3.03
N ASN A 771 52.10 1.86 2.22
CA ASN A 771 51.57 2.93 1.35
C ASN A 771 50.82 4.06 2.08
N ASN A 772 51.08 4.30 3.37
CA ASN A 772 50.48 5.43 4.07
C ASN A 772 51.25 6.72 3.73
N THR A 773 50.52 7.78 3.42
CA THR A 773 51.06 9.12 3.13
C THR A 773 50.98 9.97 4.38
N THR A 774 52.07 10.65 4.74
CA THR A 774 52.12 11.53 5.93
C THR A 774 52.60 12.93 5.55
N ASN A 775 52.03 13.97 6.15
CA ASN A 775 52.62 15.31 6.05
C ASN A 775 54.05 15.33 6.66
N ASN A 776 54.86 16.32 6.31
CA ASN A 776 56.18 16.46 6.93
C ASN A 776 56.03 16.60 8.44
N PRO A 777 56.96 16.02 9.24
CA PRO A 777 56.94 16.19 10.67
C PRO A 777 57.05 17.68 11.01
N VAL A 778 55.95 18.22 11.53
CA VAL A 778 55.90 19.52 12.20
C VAL A 778 56.76 19.47 13.46
N THR A 779 57.31 20.62 13.86
CA THR A 779 58.18 20.73 15.03
C THR A 779 57.50 20.15 16.28
N ASN A 780 58.26 19.38 17.06
CA ASN A 780 57.87 18.74 18.33
C ASN A 780 57.02 17.46 18.25
N LEU A 781 56.93 16.78 17.10
CA LEU A 781 56.48 15.37 17.05
C LEU A 781 57.48 14.43 17.74
N VAL A 782 56.99 13.34 18.34
CA VAL A 782 57.84 12.28 18.92
C VAL A 782 58.40 11.39 17.80
N ALA A 783 57.54 10.91 16.90
CA ALA A 783 57.93 10.19 15.69
C ALA A 783 56.86 10.30 14.59
N THR A 784 57.16 9.87 13.36
CA THR A 784 56.10 9.57 12.38
C THR A 784 55.47 8.20 12.66
N PHE A 785 56.31 7.23 13.03
CA PHE A 785 55.91 5.88 13.40
C PHE A 785 56.36 5.56 14.82
N ASP A 786 55.41 5.32 15.71
CA ASP A 786 55.66 5.00 17.11
C ASP A 786 55.38 3.52 17.41
N VAL A 787 56.21 2.93 18.28
CA VAL A 787 56.16 1.52 18.66
C VAL A 787 56.56 1.35 20.13
N LEU A 788 55.61 0.87 20.96
CA LEU A 788 55.82 0.60 22.38
C LEU A 788 55.48 -0.85 22.73
N ALA A 789 56.49 -1.66 23.02
CA ALA A 789 56.33 -3.00 23.59
C ALA A 789 56.67 -2.97 25.10
N GLN A 790 55.67 -2.73 25.95
CA GLN A 790 55.85 -2.61 27.40
C GLN A 790 55.50 -3.91 28.13
N GLY A 791 56.43 -4.38 28.97
CA GLY A 791 56.32 -5.63 29.72
C GLY A 791 57.05 -6.79 29.04
N THR A 792 57.70 -7.64 29.82
CA THR A 792 58.61 -8.72 29.33
C THR A 792 57.93 -9.77 28.46
N ASN A 793 56.61 -9.91 28.58
CA ASN A 793 55.78 -10.88 27.86
C ASN A 793 54.95 -10.23 26.75
N SER A 794 55.07 -8.91 26.54
CA SER A 794 54.39 -8.18 25.48
C SER A 794 55.18 -8.23 24.17
N GLN A 795 54.46 -8.42 23.07
CA GLN A 795 55.03 -8.64 21.74
C GLN A 795 54.39 -7.72 20.71
N ILE A 796 55.22 -7.20 19.80
CA ILE A 796 54.78 -6.53 18.59
C ILE A 796 55.23 -7.33 17.37
N ILE A 797 54.31 -7.57 16.43
CA ILE A 797 54.61 -8.22 15.15
C ILE A 797 54.42 -7.20 14.03
N LEU A 798 55.47 -6.96 13.24
CA LEU A 798 55.42 -6.10 12.06
C LEU A 798 55.60 -6.94 10.79
N GLN A 799 54.63 -6.86 9.88
CA GLN A 799 54.64 -7.60 8.63
C GLN A 799 55.33 -6.80 7.52
N GLY A 800 56.45 -7.30 7.02
CA GLY A 800 57.29 -6.67 5.98
C GLY A 800 58.52 -7.50 5.61
N THR A 801 59.39 -6.97 4.74
CA THR A 801 60.45 -7.72 4.05
C THR A 801 61.80 -7.86 4.77
N SER A 802 62.02 -7.16 5.88
CA SER A 802 63.27 -7.24 6.66
C SER A 802 63.04 -7.87 8.05
N PRO A 803 63.82 -8.88 8.46
CA PRO A 803 63.75 -9.45 9.81
C PRO A 803 64.17 -8.46 10.89
N TYR A 804 63.38 -8.33 11.96
CA TYR A 804 63.85 -7.71 13.21
C TYR A 804 64.73 -8.68 14.00
N ALA A 805 65.78 -8.16 14.63
CA ALA A 805 66.59 -8.94 15.56
C ALA A 805 65.75 -9.31 16.80
N ASN A 806 65.70 -10.60 17.12
CA ASN A 806 64.90 -11.09 18.24
C ASN A 806 65.55 -10.69 19.58
N GLY A 807 64.89 -9.84 20.36
CA GLY A 807 65.34 -9.42 21.68
C GLY A 807 64.74 -8.10 22.17
N SER A 808 65.12 -7.71 23.39
CA SER A 808 64.89 -6.39 23.97
C SER A 808 66.11 -5.49 23.78
N GLY A 809 65.88 -4.23 23.38
CA GLY A 809 66.91 -3.24 23.06
C GLY A 809 66.36 -2.20 22.08
N ASP A 810 67.01 -1.06 21.93
CA ASP A 810 66.56 0.03 21.03
C ASP A 810 66.63 -0.40 19.55
N ARG A 811 65.47 -0.41 18.89
CA ARG A 811 65.25 -0.82 17.49
C ARG A 811 64.87 0.37 16.60
N THR A 812 65.00 1.61 17.07
CA THR A 812 64.64 2.87 16.37
C THR A 812 65.14 2.94 14.92
N ALA A 813 66.39 2.55 14.67
CA ALA A 813 66.97 2.55 13.32
C ALA A 813 66.35 1.47 12.39
N ALA A 814 66.02 0.30 12.93
CA ALA A 814 65.35 -0.77 12.19
C ALA A 814 63.90 -0.42 11.88
N LEU A 815 63.18 0.18 12.83
CA LEU A 815 61.81 0.69 12.64
C LEU A 815 61.78 1.82 11.59
N THR A 816 62.76 2.73 11.61
CA THR A 816 62.90 3.79 10.61
C THR A 816 63.13 3.20 9.21
N THR A 817 63.99 2.18 9.11
CA THR A 817 64.23 1.44 7.85
C THR A 817 62.96 0.75 7.35
N PHE A 818 62.22 0.08 8.24
CA PHE A 818 60.95 -0.57 7.91
C PHE A 818 59.89 0.43 7.44
N TRP A 819 59.71 1.55 8.13
CA TRP A 819 58.73 2.55 7.72
C TRP A 819 59.03 3.08 6.32
N ASN A 820 60.28 3.47 6.07
CA ASN A 820 60.73 4.02 4.79
C ASN A 820 60.72 2.99 3.64
N ALA A 821 60.83 1.69 3.95
CA ALA A 821 60.70 0.61 2.97
C ALA A 821 59.25 0.29 2.58
N ASN A 822 58.26 0.65 3.41
CA ASN A 822 56.85 0.29 3.21
C ASN A 822 55.92 1.48 2.95
N ASN A 823 56.34 2.73 3.21
CA ASN A 823 55.49 3.93 3.12
C ASN A 823 56.17 5.05 2.31
N THR A 824 55.42 6.08 1.92
CA THR A 824 55.92 7.13 1.02
C THR A 824 56.66 8.24 1.76
N GLY A 825 57.91 8.49 1.36
CA GLY A 825 58.75 9.60 1.85
C GLY A 825 59.58 9.25 3.09
N PRO A 826 60.84 9.73 3.20
CA PRO A 826 61.67 9.48 4.36
C PRO A 826 61.11 10.17 5.61
N ARG A 827 61.00 9.40 6.68
CA ARG A 827 60.37 9.76 7.96
C ARG A 827 61.11 9.11 9.13
N THR A 828 60.79 9.54 10.35
CA THR A 828 61.35 9.00 11.60
C THR A 828 60.43 7.97 12.23
N ALA A 829 61.00 6.91 12.78
CA ALA A 829 60.33 6.03 13.73
C ALA A 829 61.01 6.11 15.10
N ILE A 830 60.36 5.61 16.16
CA ILE A 830 60.94 5.43 17.50
C ILE A 830 60.57 4.06 18.08
N ASP A 831 61.45 3.51 18.91
CA ASP A 831 61.18 2.36 19.77
C ASP A 831 61.12 2.84 21.23
N GLU A 832 59.92 2.89 21.82
CA GLU A 832 59.78 3.21 23.23
C GLU A 832 60.20 2.00 24.08
N VAL A 833 61.32 2.15 24.81
CA VAL A 833 62.02 1.05 25.51
C VAL A 833 61.21 0.50 26.70
N GLY A 834 60.22 -0.34 26.41
CA GLY A 834 59.28 -0.92 27.39
C GLY A 834 59.64 -2.33 27.90
N GLY A 835 60.72 -2.94 27.41
CA GLY A 835 61.20 -4.26 27.85
C GLY A 835 60.58 -5.47 27.15
N GLY A 836 59.61 -5.27 26.25
CA GLY A 836 59.05 -6.31 25.38
C GLY A 836 59.81 -6.52 24.06
N THR A 837 59.29 -7.41 23.21
CA THR A 837 59.94 -7.81 21.94
C THR A 837 59.20 -7.29 20.70
N ILE A 838 59.96 -6.97 19.66
CA ILE A 838 59.46 -6.61 18.32
C ILE A 838 59.98 -7.66 17.34
N LEU A 839 59.07 -8.25 16.56
CA LEU A 839 59.32 -9.42 15.70
C LEU A 839 58.76 -9.20 14.30
N SER A 840 59.29 -9.92 13.30
CA SER A 840 58.67 -10.04 11.98
C SER A 840 57.68 -11.20 11.94
N GLY A 841 56.54 -11.02 11.28
CA GLY A 841 55.50 -12.06 11.19
C GLY A 841 54.30 -11.64 10.35
N THR A 842 53.14 -12.27 10.59
CA THR A 842 51.89 -11.98 9.86
C THR A 842 50.82 -11.43 10.80
N ALA A 843 50.16 -10.35 10.37
CA ALA A 843 48.92 -9.88 10.99
C ALA A 843 47.72 -10.64 10.38
N LEU A 844 46.71 -10.93 11.20
CA LEU A 844 45.46 -11.51 10.69
C LEU A 844 44.66 -10.47 9.89
N VAL A 845 43.91 -10.96 8.91
CA VAL A 845 42.98 -10.18 8.10
C VAL A 845 41.55 -10.59 8.49
N PRO A 846 40.59 -9.66 8.62
CA PRO A 846 39.23 -9.97 9.04
C PRO A 846 38.48 -10.78 7.97
N ASP A 847 38.09 -11.99 8.33
CA ASP A 847 37.24 -12.95 7.60
C ASP A 847 35.76 -12.51 7.62
N ASN A 848 35.50 -11.28 7.16
CA ASN A 848 34.14 -10.77 6.97
C ASN A 848 33.74 -10.84 5.47
N PRO A 849 33.03 -11.89 5.03
CA PRO A 849 32.56 -12.04 3.65
C PRO A 849 31.34 -11.17 3.31
N SER A 850 30.70 -10.56 4.30
CA SER A 850 29.39 -9.90 4.18
C SER A 850 29.43 -8.50 3.54
N ALA A 851 30.62 -8.00 3.19
CA ALA A 851 30.81 -6.73 2.49
C ALA A 851 31.94 -6.84 1.47
N SER A 852 31.67 -6.41 0.23
CA SER A 852 32.70 -6.36 -0.81
C SER A 852 33.79 -5.37 -0.41
N LYS A 853 35.06 -5.79 -0.56
CA LYS A 853 36.19 -4.87 -0.54
C LYS A 853 36.01 -3.86 -1.67
N PHE A 854 36.25 -2.58 -1.38
CA PHE A 854 36.42 -1.59 -2.45
C PHE A 854 37.63 -2.02 -3.28
N SER A 855 37.47 -2.13 -4.61
CA SER A 855 38.63 -2.21 -5.49
C SER A 855 39.41 -0.91 -5.37
N THR A 856 40.74 -0.96 -5.43
CA THR A 856 41.55 0.25 -5.57
C THR A 856 41.02 1.11 -6.71
N ALA A 857 40.66 2.37 -6.41
CA ALA A 857 40.31 3.31 -7.47
C ALA A 857 41.53 3.46 -8.40
N PRO A 858 41.37 3.34 -9.73
CA PRO A 858 42.46 3.67 -10.64
C PRO A 858 42.77 5.16 -10.49
N VAL A 859 44.06 5.51 -10.52
CA VAL A 859 44.48 6.90 -10.66
C VAL A 859 43.93 7.39 -11.99
N ILE A 860 43.03 8.39 -11.94
CA ILE A 860 42.58 9.09 -13.14
C ILE A 860 43.69 10.08 -13.49
N GLU A 861 44.72 9.59 -14.20
CA GLU A 861 45.57 10.50 -14.95
C GLU A 861 44.80 11.02 -16.16
N GLU A 862 44.72 12.34 -16.23
CA GLU A 862 44.14 13.06 -17.36
C GLU A 862 45.02 12.83 -18.60
N SER A 863 44.54 12.00 -19.52
CA SER A 863 45.18 11.79 -20.82
C SER A 863 44.18 11.80 -21.96
N THR A 864 44.58 12.48 -23.04
CA THR A 864 43.76 12.88 -24.17
C THR A 864 43.31 11.70 -25.04
N PRO A 865 42.12 11.78 -25.68
CA PRO A 865 41.65 10.72 -26.58
C PRO A 865 42.35 10.77 -27.94
N VAL A 866 42.63 9.60 -28.55
CA VAL A 866 42.48 9.40 -30.01
C VAL A 866 42.51 7.90 -30.39
N THR A 867 41.41 7.50 -31.05
CA THR A 867 41.30 6.58 -32.20
C THR A 867 41.93 5.18 -32.19
N VAL A 868 41.01 4.21 -32.04
CA VAL A 868 40.96 2.86 -32.63
C VAL A 868 41.86 2.62 -33.85
N ASN A 869 42.50 1.45 -33.91
CA ASN A 869 42.62 0.74 -35.17
C ASN A 869 42.28 -0.75 -34.99
N GLN A 870 41.51 -1.30 -35.92
CA GLN A 870 41.12 -2.71 -35.91
C GLN A 870 42.29 -3.58 -36.40
N ASN A 871 42.32 -4.86 -36.02
CA ASN A 871 42.41 -5.95 -37.00
C ASN A 871 42.17 -7.31 -36.36
N ASN A 872 40.98 -7.81 -36.69
CA ASN A 872 40.43 -9.17 -36.61
C ASN A 872 41.37 -10.31 -37.08
N ASN A 873 40.79 -11.51 -36.96
CA ASN A 873 41.05 -12.76 -37.69
C ASN A 873 42.05 -13.75 -37.06
N GLU A 874 41.81 -15.07 -37.05
CA GLU A 874 40.62 -15.87 -37.43
C GLU A 874 40.60 -17.15 -36.53
N VAL A 875 39.45 -17.67 -36.06
CA VAL A 875 38.51 -18.58 -36.76
C VAL A 875 39.22 -19.83 -37.30
N SER A 876 38.77 -21.04 -36.96
CA SER A 876 37.86 -21.86 -37.80
C SER A 876 37.48 -23.13 -37.02
N THR A 877 36.35 -23.82 -37.27
CA THR A 877 35.64 -24.04 -38.54
C THR A 877 34.11 -24.20 -38.32
N LEU A 878 33.19 -24.08 -39.28
CA LEU A 878 33.04 -23.42 -40.61
C LEU A 878 31.49 -23.45 -40.87
N THR A 879 30.80 -22.32 -41.15
CA THR A 879 30.42 -21.80 -42.51
C THR A 879 29.28 -22.59 -43.20
N ALA A 880 28.31 -22.00 -43.92
CA ALA A 880 28.19 -20.66 -44.54
C ALA A 880 26.94 -19.89 -44.04
N LYS A 881 26.82 -18.55 -44.01
CA LYS A 881 27.43 -17.41 -44.73
C LYS A 881 26.80 -17.07 -46.11
N ASN A 882 26.42 -15.79 -46.21
CA ASN A 882 26.06 -14.97 -47.38
C ASN A 882 24.56 -14.82 -47.71
N ASN A 883 24.10 -13.67 -48.22
CA ASN A 883 24.46 -12.24 -48.06
C ASN A 883 23.57 -11.46 -49.06
N ASN A 884 23.36 -10.16 -48.81
CA ASN A 884 22.90 -9.16 -49.79
C ASN A 884 21.46 -9.32 -50.34
N THR A 885 20.76 -8.26 -50.76
CA THR A 885 20.70 -6.83 -50.34
C THR A 885 19.45 -6.24 -51.00
N SER A 886 18.75 -5.33 -50.33
CA SER A 886 17.70 -4.45 -50.90
C SER A 886 16.35 -5.07 -51.33
N LYS A 887 15.42 -5.08 -50.35
CA LYS A 887 14.11 -4.39 -50.36
C LYS A 887 12.89 -4.93 -51.19
N ILE A 888 11.77 -5.03 -50.45
CA ILE A 888 10.31 -4.90 -50.77
C ILE A 888 9.44 -6.17 -51.04
N THR A 889 8.43 -6.36 -50.14
CA THR A 889 7.05 -6.95 -50.24
C THR A 889 6.70 -8.46 -50.35
N SER A 890 5.86 -8.90 -49.39
CA SER A 890 4.60 -9.70 -49.46
C SER A 890 4.47 -11.01 -50.29
N GLY A 891 4.20 -12.16 -49.61
CA GLY A 891 3.42 -13.28 -50.17
C GLY A 891 3.83 -14.74 -49.82
N GLU A 892 3.09 -15.41 -48.92
CA GLU A 892 2.90 -16.88 -48.74
C GLU A 892 4.00 -17.85 -48.19
N THR A 893 3.55 -19.08 -47.87
CA THR A 893 4.07 -20.09 -46.90
C THR A 893 3.86 -21.53 -47.40
N LEU A 894 4.66 -22.54 -46.99
CA LEU A 894 4.30 -23.98 -47.15
C LEU A 894 5.00 -24.96 -46.19
N SER A 895 4.37 -26.11 -45.92
CA SER A 895 4.73 -27.13 -44.90
C SER A 895 4.61 -28.58 -45.40
N VAL A 896 5.43 -29.54 -44.93
CA VAL A 896 5.14 -31.00 -45.09
C VAL A 896 5.81 -31.93 -44.04
N GLY A 897 5.09 -33.03 -43.70
CA GLY A 897 5.66 -34.32 -43.23
C GLY A 897 6.01 -35.23 -44.43
N PRO A 898 5.82 -36.58 -44.42
CA PRO A 898 5.09 -37.43 -43.43
C PRO A 898 5.72 -38.80 -43.07
N PHE A 899 5.45 -39.39 -41.89
CA PHE A 899 5.37 -40.86 -41.68
C PHE A 899 4.83 -41.27 -40.28
N THR A 900 4.48 -42.57 -40.13
CA THR A 900 3.75 -43.16 -38.98
C THR A 900 4.60 -44.18 -38.22
N LEU A 901 4.40 -44.32 -36.90
CA LEU A 901 5.00 -45.38 -36.09
C LEU A 901 3.91 -46.09 -35.25
N ALA A 902 3.87 -47.43 -35.31
CA ALA A 902 2.83 -48.24 -34.69
C ALA A 902 3.05 -48.44 -33.17
N ALA A 903 1.99 -48.88 -32.48
CA ALA A 903 1.86 -48.84 -31.02
C ALA A 903 3.08 -49.41 -30.25
N GLY A 904 3.84 -48.54 -29.58
CA GLY A 904 4.84 -48.99 -28.60
C GLY A 904 5.90 -47.97 -28.20
N LYS A 905 6.68 -47.39 -29.15
CA LYS A 905 7.92 -46.61 -28.88
C LYS A 905 8.25 -45.53 -29.93
N SER A 906 9.32 -44.76 -29.71
CA SER A 906 9.67 -43.49 -30.38
C SER A 906 11.05 -43.50 -31.10
N THR A 907 11.21 -42.76 -32.24
CA THR A 907 12.48 -42.12 -32.72
C THR A 907 12.30 -41.27 -34.03
N ILE A 908 13.33 -40.51 -34.47
CA ILE A 908 13.35 -39.37 -35.44
C ILE A 908 14.32 -39.59 -36.65
N ILE A 909 13.98 -39.23 -37.93
CA ILE A 909 14.90 -39.04 -39.12
C ILE A 909 14.37 -37.99 -40.18
N THR A 910 15.24 -37.40 -41.02
CA THR A 910 15.11 -36.20 -41.95
C THR A 910 15.60 -36.49 -43.41
N PHE A 911 15.20 -35.77 -44.51
CA PHE A 911 15.98 -35.61 -45.80
C PHE A 911 15.49 -34.50 -46.83
N SER A 912 16.23 -34.27 -47.96
CA SER A 912 16.24 -33.07 -48.87
C SER A 912 16.33 -33.34 -50.42
N ALA A 913 16.09 -32.35 -51.32
CA ALA A 913 16.39 -32.40 -52.79
C ALA A 913 16.40 -31.03 -53.57
N THR A 914 16.85 -31.00 -54.84
CA THR A 914 17.31 -29.81 -55.63
C THR A 914 17.02 -29.92 -57.16
N VAL A 915 17.33 -28.86 -57.95
CA VAL A 915 17.64 -28.80 -59.43
C VAL A 915 16.48 -28.39 -60.40
N ASN A 916 16.66 -27.78 -61.58
CA ASN A 916 17.52 -26.70 -62.16
C ASN A 916 17.21 -26.60 -63.69
N ALA A 917 17.44 -25.44 -64.35
CA ALA A 917 17.40 -25.22 -65.81
C ALA A 917 16.05 -25.43 -66.57
N ALA A 918 15.79 -24.85 -67.75
CA ALA A 918 16.28 -23.63 -68.41
C ALA A 918 15.33 -23.24 -69.57
N ASN A 919 15.38 -21.96 -69.99
CA ASN A 919 14.67 -21.36 -71.14
C ASN A 919 13.14 -21.13 -70.96
N SER A 920 12.55 -20.29 -71.80
CA SER A 920 11.60 -19.25 -71.39
C SER A 920 10.20 -19.25 -72.04
N LEU A 921 9.32 -18.36 -71.52
CA LEU A 921 8.04 -17.85 -72.06
C LEU A 921 6.76 -18.70 -71.79
N PRO A 922 5.56 -18.08 -71.75
CA PRO A 922 5.22 -16.76 -71.19
C PRO A 922 3.91 -16.75 -70.34
N ALA A 923 3.77 -15.84 -69.38
CA ALA A 923 4.05 -16.21 -67.99
C ALA A 923 2.75 -16.26 -67.15
N ASN A 924 1.79 -17.13 -67.49
CA ASN A 924 0.51 -17.29 -66.76
C ASN A 924 0.20 -18.77 -66.43
N THR A 925 0.71 -19.32 -65.32
CA THR A 925 0.09 -20.50 -64.65
C THR A 925 0.60 -20.75 -63.21
N CYS A 926 -0.30 -21.32 -62.38
CA CYS A 926 -0.08 -22.07 -61.11
C CYS A 926 0.15 -21.29 -59.79
N ALA A 927 -0.47 -21.80 -58.71
CA ALA A 927 -0.52 -21.26 -57.33
C ALA A 927 -0.52 -22.40 -56.28
N VAL A 928 -0.03 -22.18 -55.05
CA VAL A 928 -0.06 -23.14 -53.90
C VAL A 928 0.03 -22.41 -52.52
N THR A 929 -0.46 -23.04 -51.43
CA THR A 929 -0.90 -22.41 -50.16
C THR A 929 -0.29 -22.93 -48.82
N ASN A 930 -0.18 -22.03 -47.81
CA ASN A 930 -0.52 -22.15 -46.36
C ASN A 930 0.42 -22.79 -45.25
N GLN A 931 0.12 -22.37 -44.01
CA GLN A 931 0.60 -22.58 -42.61
C GLN A 931 1.19 -23.93 -42.14
N ALA A 932 1.87 -23.88 -40.97
CA ALA A 932 1.62 -24.77 -39.82
C ALA A 932 2.07 -24.17 -38.46
N SER A 933 1.32 -24.48 -37.40
CA SER A 933 1.74 -24.34 -35.98
C SER A 933 1.62 -25.72 -35.30
N VAL A 934 2.45 -26.00 -34.28
CA VAL A 934 2.22 -27.14 -33.35
C VAL A 934 2.65 -26.76 -31.93
N SER A 935 1.78 -27.06 -30.96
CA SER A 935 1.99 -26.94 -29.51
C SER A 935 2.59 -28.21 -28.90
N GLY A 936 3.36 -28.11 -27.81
CA GLY A 936 3.83 -29.29 -27.04
C GLY A 936 4.37 -28.98 -25.65
N SER A 937 3.71 -29.49 -24.62
CA SER A 937 3.94 -29.22 -23.20
C SER A 937 5.35 -29.55 -22.67
N ASN A 938 6.13 -28.52 -22.32
CA ASN A 938 6.88 -28.46 -21.05
C ASN A 938 7.31 -27.01 -20.76
N PHE A 939 6.57 -26.35 -19.87
CA PHE A 939 6.85 -25.04 -19.25
C PHE A 939 7.33 -23.89 -20.15
N SER A 940 6.40 -22.98 -20.48
CA SER A 940 6.73 -21.56 -20.67
C SER A 940 6.08 -20.70 -19.59
N THR A 941 6.63 -20.77 -18.37
CA THR A 941 6.95 -19.53 -17.67
C THR A 941 8.46 -19.35 -17.73
N VAL A 942 8.90 -18.26 -18.34
CA VAL A 942 9.74 -17.23 -17.71
C VAL A 942 9.92 -16.13 -18.75
N ASN A 943 9.41 -14.95 -18.40
CA ASN A 943 9.77 -13.70 -19.05
C ASN A 943 11.29 -13.51 -18.97
N SER A 944 11.92 -12.88 -19.96
CA SER A 944 12.61 -11.63 -19.65
C SER A 944 12.91 -10.80 -20.91
N ASN A 945 12.58 -9.53 -20.80
CA ASN A 945 13.39 -8.37 -21.19
C ASN A 945 14.82 -8.70 -21.64
N ILE A 946 15.34 -7.93 -22.61
CA ILE A 946 16.34 -6.89 -22.28
C ILE A 946 16.48 -5.84 -23.40
N THR A 947 16.50 -4.60 -22.92
CA THR A 947 16.99 -3.34 -23.54
C THR A 947 18.29 -3.43 -24.33
N THR A 948 18.55 -2.47 -25.24
CA THR A 948 19.72 -1.53 -25.13
C THR A 948 19.78 -0.39 -26.18
N THR A 949 19.97 0.84 -25.65
CA THR A 949 20.85 1.98 -26.07
C THR A 949 21.26 2.30 -27.52
N SER A 950 21.08 3.60 -27.87
CA SER A 950 22.02 4.58 -28.49
C SER A 950 22.81 4.33 -29.79
N ILE A 951 23.02 5.40 -30.60
CA ILE A 951 24.34 5.92 -31.07
C ILE A 951 24.20 7.22 -31.94
N LYS A 952 25.27 8.03 -31.99
CA LYS A 952 25.52 9.33 -32.71
C LYS A 952 26.87 9.23 -33.48
N PRO A 953 27.35 10.18 -34.34
CA PRO A 953 26.93 11.57 -34.62
C PRO A 953 26.82 11.91 -36.14
N GLU A 954 26.78 13.20 -36.51
CA GLU A 954 27.80 13.76 -37.43
C GLU A 954 27.93 15.32 -37.40
N ASN A 955 29.15 15.77 -37.06
CA ASN A 955 29.95 16.91 -37.55
C ASN A 955 29.51 18.41 -37.49
N ALA A 956 30.54 19.26 -37.61
CA ALA A 956 30.63 20.65 -37.15
C ALA A 956 31.67 21.45 -37.97
N THR A 957 31.81 22.76 -37.72
CA THR A 957 33.03 23.52 -38.09
C THR A 957 33.28 24.74 -37.16
N PHE A 958 34.55 25.14 -37.05
CA PHE A 958 35.09 26.14 -36.11
C PHE A 958 35.57 27.42 -36.81
N THR A 959 35.83 28.49 -36.05
CA THR A 959 37.09 29.26 -36.20
C THR A 959 37.51 29.94 -34.88
N ASN A 960 38.82 30.19 -34.73
CA ASN A 960 39.50 30.59 -33.48
C ASN A 960 39.72 32.10 -33.37
N THR A 961 39.98 32.58 -32.14
CA THR A 961 41.26 33.23 -31.78
C THR A 961 41.48 33.20 -30.26
N THR A 962 42.73 33.07 -29.84
CA THR A 962 43.18 33.08 -28.44
C THR A 962 44.03 34.33 -28.21
N GLU A 963 43.89 35.00 -27.07
CA GLU A 963 44.93 35.91 -26.56
C GLU A 963 44.92 35.93 -25.01
N ASN A 964 46.00 36.42 -24.41
CA ASN A 964 46.39 36.18 -23.01
C ASN A 964 47.05 37.44 -22.39
N ILE A 965 47.35 37.44 -21.08
CA ILE A 965 48.18 38.43 -20.34
C ILE A 965 47.44 39.77 -20.03
N PRO A 966 47.78 40.62 -19.01
CA PRO A 966 48.47 40.45 -17.71
C PRO A 966 47.66 40.94 -16.48
N CYS A 967 48.25 40.82 -15.28
CA CYS A 967 47.94 41.69 -14.14
C CYS A 967 48.35 43.16 -14.38
N LEU A 968 47.42 44.10 -14.21
CA LEU A 968 47.63 45.51 -13.88
C LEU A 968 46.57 45.85 -12.81
N GLY A 969 46.83 46.62 -11.76
CA GLY A 969 47.67 47.82 -11.70
C GLY A 969 46.73 49.00 -11.45
N THR A 970 46.96 49.78 -10.40
CA THR A 970 46.05 50.83 -9.91
C THR A 970 45.63 51.83 -11.00
N ALA A 971 44.35 51.84 -11.39
CA ALA A 971 43.77 52.86 -12.25
C ALA A 971 42.27 53.10 -11.93
N THR A 972 41.91 54.36 -11.77
CA THR A 972 40.54 54.81 -11.50
C THR A 972 39.67 54.72 -12.76
N VAL A 973 38.48 54.12 -12.67
CA VAL A 973 37.48 54.16 -13.75
C VAL A 973 36.30 55.01 -13.31
N THR A 974 36.15 56.19 -13.91
CA THR A 974 34.99 57.06 -13.73
C THR A 974 33.83 56.54 -14.58
N LEU A 975 32.73 56.14 -13.96
CA LEU A 975 31.47 55.86 -14.66
C LEU A 975 30.54 57.07 -14.58
N ASN A 976 30.39 57.77 -15.71
CA ASN A 976 29.38 58.80 -15.88
C ASN A 976 27.99 58.17 -15.89
N ALA A 977 27.14 58.51 -14.91
CA ALA A 977 25.72 58.21 -14.93
C ALA A 977 24.93 59.52 -14.79
N THR A 978 24.32 59.96 -15.89
CA THR A 978 23.36 61.09 -15.89
C THR A 978 22.08 60.70 -15.14
N CYS A 979 21.68 61.51 -14.15
CA CYS A 979 20.34 61.42 -13.58
C CYS A 979 19.29 61.93 -14.58
N PRO A 980 18.09 61.33 -14.63
CA PRO A 980 16.94 61.89 -15.35
C PRO A 980 16.53 63.26 -14.78
N LEU A 981 15.90 64.09 -15.62
CA LEU A 981 15.29 65.36 -15.21
C LEU A 981 14.28 65.14 -14.06
N GLY A 982 14.53 65.78 -12.91
CA GLY A 982 13.54 65.87 -11.83
C GLY A 982 14.07 65.75 -10.40
N THR A 983 15.34 65.37 -10.17
CA THR A 983 15.86 65.11 -8.81
C THR A 983 16.99 66.06 -8.39
N THR A 984 16.71 66.91 -7.39
CA THR A 984 17.72 67.70 -6.67
C THR A 984 18.15 67.00 -5.37
N PRO A 985 19.46 66.77 -5.13
CA PRO A 985 19.95 66.22 -3.87
C PRO A 985 20.14 67.34 -2.82
N THR A 986 19.69 67.09 -1.59
CA THR A 986 19.96 67.95 -0.41
C THR A 986 20.47 67.12 0.75
N TRP A 987 21.54 67.59 1.41
CA TRP A 987 22.20 66.94 2.53
C TRP A 987 21.85 67.62 3.86
N TYR A 988 21.70 66.83 4.93
CA TYR A 988 21.61 67.36 6.29
C TYR A 988 22.56 66.61 7.23
N THR A 989 23.24 67.37 8.09
CA THR A 989 24.29 66.91 9.00
C THR A 989 23.83 66.96 10.46
N SER A 990 24.24 65.95 11.23
CA SER A 990 24.14 65.81 12.70
C SER A 990 22.82 65.36 13.31
N LEU A 991 22.96 64.48 14.32
CA LEU A 991 22.04 64.28 15.44
C LEU A 991 22.89 64.06 16.69
N SER A 992 22.45 64.60 17.83
CA SER A 992 23.16 64.58 19.11
C SER A 992 22.26 64.06 20.24
N GLY A 993 22.81 63.27 21.16
CA GLY A 993 22.18 62.96 22.45
C GLY A 993 22.04 61.45 22.74
N GLY A 994 22.40 61.05 23.97
CA GLY A 994 22.11 59.71 24.52
C GLY A 994 20.63 59.56 24.95
N THR A 995 20.21 58.52 25.67
CA THR A 995 20.95 57.54 26.49
C THR A 995 20.24 56.16 26.50
N SER A 996 20.85 55.16 27.15
CA SER A 996 20.31 53.82 27.47
C SER A 996 18.90 53.83 28.13
N PHE A 997 18.05 52.80 28.05
CA PHE A 997 18.28 51.36 28.34
C PHE A 997 17.21 50.40 27.73
N ALA A 998 17.50 49.09 27.84
CA ALA A 998 16.58 47.94 27.96
C ALA A 998 15.96 47.29 26.71
N THR A 999 15.84 45.97 26.82
CA THR A 999 15.20 45.03 25.89
C THR A 999 13.72 45.29 25.69
N GLY A 1000 13.23 45.21 24.44
CA GLY A 1000 11.80 45.01 24.15
C GLY A 1000 11.07 46.15 23.45
N ALA A 1001 11.74 47.24 23.05
CA ALA A 1001 11.14 48.31 22.23
C ALA A 1001 11.93 48.54 20.94
N SER A 1002 11.23 48.45 19.80
CA SER A 1002 11.77 48.77 18.48
C SER A 1002 11.67 50.27 18.20
N VAL A 1003 12.81 50.94 17.98
CA VAL A 1003 12.83 52.28 17.39
C VAL A 1003 12.65 52.16 15.88
N THR A 1004 11.50 52.59 15.37
CA THR A 1004 11.20 52.58 13.93
C THR A 1004 11.70 53.87 13.28
N ALA A 1005 12.76 53.79 12.48
CA ALA A 1005 13.11 54.84 11.53
C ALA A 1005 12.58 54.43 10.15
N THR A 1006 11.61 55.16 9.61
CA THR A 1006 11.01 54.87 8.29
C THR A 1006 11.89 55.42 7.17
N PRO A 1007 12.49 54.58 6.30
CA PRO A 1007 13.14 55.06 5.08
C PRO A 1007 12.04 55.42 4.07
N THR A 1008 11.92 56.69 3.69
CA THR A 1008 10.89 57.14 2.74
C THR A 1008 11.31 57.03 1.27
N ALA A 1009 12.54 56.59 0.98
CA ALA A 1009 13.00 56.26 -0.37
C ALA A 1009 14.15 55.22 -0.36
N ASN A 1010 14.27 54.44 -1.43
CA ASN A 1010 15.39 53.54 -1.66
C ASN A 1010 16.64 54.29 -2.14
N ASN A 1011 17.82 53.75 -1.82
CA ASN A 1011 19.17 54.21 -2.21
C ASN A 1011 19.70 55.48 -1.50
N THR A 1012 19.98 55.37 -0.20
CA THR A 1012 20.94 56.27 0.50
C THR A 1012 22.09 55.46 1.09
N THR A 1013 23.32 55.68 0.61
CA THR A 1013 24.53 55.08 1.16
C THR A 1013 25.01 55.89 2.38
N TYR A 1014 25.35 55.20 3.47
CA TYR A 1014 26.03 55.80 4.62
C TYR A 1014 27.42 55.16 4.78
N CYS A 1015 28.45 55.98 4.95
CA CYS A 1015 29.81 55.54 5.25
C CYS A 1015 30.18 55.95 6.67
N VAL A 1016 30.77 55.03 7.44
CA VAL A 1016 31.50 55.33 8.67
C VAL A 1016 32.84 54.62 8.57
N ALA A 1017 33.93 55.39 8.68
CA ALA A 1017 35.29 54.85 8.60
C ALA A 1017 35.71 54.20 9.92
N CYS A 1018 36.59 53.19 9.83
CA CYS A 1018 37.30 52.61 10.96
C CYS A 1018 38.73 53.15 10.95
N GLU A 1019 39.24 53.62 12.09
CA GLU A 1019 40.68 53.85 12.28
C GLU A 1019 41.35 52.57 12.83
N ALA A 1020 42.58 52.33 12.38
CA ALA A 1020 43.33 51.07 12.52
C ALA A 1020 43.93 50.87 13.95
N ALA A 1021 44.58 49.76 14.33
CA ALA A 1021 45.32 48.76 13.53
C ALA A 1021 45.57 47.40 14.23
N TYR A 1022 46.09 46.43 13.45
CA TYR A 1022 46.61 45.08 13.79
C TYR A 1022 45.57 44.01 14.22
N CYS A 1023 45.20 43.03 13.36
CA CYS A 1023 45.93 41.81 12.93
C CYS A 1023 46.04 40.72 14.03
N ALA A 1024 45.71 39.43 13.84
CA ALA A 1024 44.96 38.74 12.78
C ALA A 1024 44.50 37.34 13.26
N SER A 1025 43.25 36.93 12.99
CA SER A 1025 42.76 35.53 12.81
C SER A 1025 41.23 35.54 12.74
N ASP A 1026 40.66 34.73 11.84
CA ASP A 1026 39.28 34.94 11.36
C ASP A 1026 38.20 34.47 12.33
N ILE A 1027 37.52 35.44 12.96
CA ILE A 1027 36.19 35.22 13.55
C ILE A 1027 35.14 35.54 12.48
N LEU A 1028 34.82 34.53 11.67
CA LEU A 1028 33.63 34.55 10.82
C LEU A 1028 32.38 34.46 11.71
N LEU A 1029 31.90 35.59 12.21
CA LEU A 1029 30.57 35.66 12.82
C LEU A 1029 29.56 36.24 11.83
N VAL A 1030 28.79 35.31 11.25
CA VAL A 1030 27.55 35.58 10.53
C VAL A 1030 26.66 36.49 11.39
N LYS A 1031 26.29 37.67 10.86
CA LYS A 1031 25.13 38.39 11.34
C LYS A 1031 24.02 38.37 10.30
N THR A 1032 22.97 37.64 10.63
CA THR A 1032 21.67 37.66 9.98
C THR A 1032 21.18 39.08 9.76
N VAL A 1033 20.99 39.47 8.50
CA VAL A 1033 20.11 40.59 8.15
C VAL A 1033 18.70 40.03 8.11
N THR A 1034 17.91 40.30 9.15
CA THR A 1034 16.46 40.27 9.03
C THR A 1034 16.02 41.44 8.16
N GLY A 1035 16.10 41.26 6.85
CA GLY A 1035 15.25 42.02 5.94
C GLY A 1035 13.78 41.69 6.23
N THR A 1036 12.87 42.48 5.67
CA THR A 1036 11.46 42.10 5.52
C THR A 1036 11.42 40.64 5.06
N PRO A 1037 10.67 39.75 5.75
CA PRO A 1037 10.78 38.31 5.52
C PRO A 1037 10.69 38.02 4.02
N SER A 1038 11.64 37.27 3.49
CA SER A 1038 11.61 36.87 2.09
C SER A 1038 10.35 36.06 1.88
N THR A 1039 9.31 36.70 1.35
CA THR A 1039 8.11 35.98 0.98
C THR A 1039 8.50 35.04 -0.15
N SER A 1040 8.19 33.77 0.03
CA SER A 1040 8.29 32.75 -0.99
C SER A 1040 6.88 32.30 -1.32
N SER A 1041 6.19 33.07 -2.16
CA SER A 1041 4.94 32.59 -2.74
C SER A 1041 5.29 31.62 -3.87
N SER A 1042 5.11 30.32 -3.61
CA SER A 1042 5.10 29.33 -4.67
C SER A 1042 3.73 29.30 -5.35
N GLN A 1043 3.75 29.22 -6.68
CA GLN A 1043 2.58 28.84 -7.47
C GLN A 1043 2.92 27.58 -8.26
N THR A 1044 2.07 26.58 -8.16
CA THR A 1044 2.13 25.39 -9.03
C THR A 1044 1.17 25.65 -10.17
N ILE A 1045 1.69 25.66 -11.39
CA ILE A 1045 0.90 25.84 -12.61
C ILE A 1045 1.18 24.64 -13.51
N SER A 1046 0.12 24.11 -14.09
CA SER A 1046 0.18 23.17 -15.20
C SER A 1046 -0.37 23.86 -16.44
N ALA A 1047 0.26 23.66 -17.58
CA ALA A 1047 -0.09 24.34 -18.83
C ALA A 1047 0.23 23.47 -20.05
N CYS A 1048 -0.46 23.75 -21.15
CA CYS A 1048 -0.30 23.01 -22.40
C CYS A 1048 0.67 23.71 -23.36
N ASP A 1049 1.67 22.97 -23.84
CA ASP A 1049 2.79 23.33 -24.73
C ASP A 1049 3.71 24.46 -24.26
N SER A 1050 3.16 25.52 -23.67
CA SER A 1050 3.93 26.62 -23.12
C SER A 1050 3.18 27.38 -22.02
N TYR A 1051 3.93 28.07 -21.17
CA TYR A 1051 3.40 28.98 -20.16
C TYR A 1051 4.20 30.26 -20.11
N PHE A 1052 3.56 31.39 -20.41
CA PHE A 1052 4.13 32.71 -20.20
C PHE A 1052 4.04 33.09 -18.72
N TRP A 1053 5.17 33.20 -18.04
CA TRP A 1053 5.18 33.63 -16.65
C TRP A 1053 5.38 35.14 -16.55
N SER A 1054 4.28 35.85 -16.28
CA SER A 1054 4.25 37.32 -16.17
C SER A 1054 5.24 37.90 -15.17
N GLU A 1055 5.56 37.16 -14.10
CA GLU A 1055 6.54 37.59 -13.08
C GLU A 1055 7.93 37.83 -13.69
N ASN A 1056 8.35 37.02 -14.67
CA ASN A 1056 9.67 37.12 -15.28
C ASN A 1056 9.69 37.46 -16.79
N GLY A 1057 8.54 37.43 -17.46
CA GLY A 1057 8.42 37.74 -18.88
C GLY A 1057 8.94 36.63 -19.81
N ILE A 1058 9.17 35.42 -19.29
CA ILE A 1058 9.66 34.27 -20.07
C ILE A 1058 8.51 33.31 -20.36
N THR A 1059 8.39 32.90 -21.62
CA THR A 1059 7.57 31.76 -22.02
C THR A 1059 8.37 30.48 -21.86
N TYR A 1060 7.91 29.60 -20.96
CA TYR A 1060 8.49 28.30 -20.71
C TYR A 1060 7.81 27.23 -21.53
N THR A 1061 8.57 26.42 -22.25
CA THR A 1061 8.09 25.28 -23.06
C THR A 1061 8.51 23.93 -22.47
N THR A 1062 8.97 23.90 -21.22
CA THR A 1062 9.49 22.69 -20.55
C THR A 1062 9.08 22.73 -19.07
N SER A 1063 8.80 21.55 -18.49
CA SER A 1063 8.53 21.41 -17.06
C SER A 1063 9.77 21.71 -16.20
N GLY A 1064 9.57 22.33 -15.04
CA GLY A 1064 10.64 22.62 -14.10
C GLY A 1064 10.20 23.55 -12.96
N THR A 1065 11.01 23.63 -11.92
CA THR A 1065 10.91 24.68 -10.91
C THR A 1065 11.72 25.88 -11.37
N TYR A 1066 11.03 26.98 -11.67
CA TYR A 1066 11.61 28.24 -12.09
C TYR A 1066 11.46 29.27 -10.97
N THR A 1067 12.49 30.10 -10.78
CA THR A 1067 12.48 31.14 -9.75
C THR A 1067 12.75 32.50 -10.36
N LYS A 1068 12.10 33.53 -9.82
CA LYS A 1068 12.50 34.92 -10.03
C LYS A 1068 12.50 35.63 -8.70
N THR A 1069 13.65 36.19 -8.35
CA THR A 1069 13.80 37.07 -7.21
C THR A 1069 13.68 38.52 -7.70
N VAL A 1070 12.71 39.26 -7.17
CA VAL A 1070 12.52 40.69 -7.46
C VAL A 1070 12.59 41.44 -6.12
N GLY A 1071 13.72 42.09 -5.86
CA GLY A 1071 14.02 42.58 -4.52
C GLY A 1071 14.18 41.41 -3.54
N CYS A 1072 13.40 41.39 -2.47
CA CYS A 1072 13.45 40.34 -1.43
C CYS A 1072 12.38 39.25 -1.56
N ASP A 1073 11.45 39.37 -2.53
CA ASP A 1073 10.38 38.41 -2.77
C ASP A 1073 10.85 37.38 -3.81
N THR A 1074 10.85 36.10 -3.45
CA THR A 1074 11.24 35.01 -4.34
C THR A 1074 9.99 34.30 -4.84
N LYS A 1075 9.55 34.65 -6.04
CA LYS A 1075 8.48 33.94 -6.72
C LYS A 1075 9.03 32.59 -7.18
N ILE A 1076 8.32 31.52 -6.86
CA ILE A 1076 8.66 30.15 -7.27
C ILE A 1076 7.51 29.64 -8.13
N LEU A 1077 7.80 29.35 -9.39
CA LEU A 1077 6.89 28.69 -10.31
C LEU A 1077 7.28 27.20 -10.40
N ASN A 1078 6.45 26.33 -9.85
CA ASN A 1078 6.53 24.89 -10.16
C ASN A 1078 5.68 24.64 -11.41
N LEU A 1079 6.32 24.62 -12.57
CA LEU A 1079 5.65 24.48 -13.86
C LEU A 1079 5.67 23.04 -14.34
N THR A 1080 4.50 22.51 -14.69
CA THR A 1080 4.38 21.30 -15.51
C THR A 1080 3.88 21.69 -16.90
N ILE A 1081 4.74 21.52 -17.91
CA ILE A 1081 4.33 21.58 -19.32
C ILE A 1081 3.96 20.17 -19.78
N SER A 1082 2.68 20.01 -20.11
CA SER A 1082 2.20 18.89 -20.91
C SER A 1082 2.27 19.29 -22.39
N TYR A 1083 2.74 18.39 -23.26
CA TYR A 1083 2.82 18.67 -24.70
C TYR A 1083 1.59 18.11 -25.41
N SER A 1084 0.86 18.94 -26.15
CA SER A 1084 -0.29 18.52 -26.96
C SER A 1084 0.13 17.51 -28.04
N SER A 1085 1.35 17.66 -28.58
CA SER A 1085 1.96 16.74 -29.54
C SER A 1085 2.25 15.34 -29.00
N ALA A 1086 2.21 15.14 -27.68
CA ALA A 1086 2.32 13.83 -27.03
C ALA A 1086 0.95 13.15 -26.79
N ILE A 1087 -0.16 13.85 -27.02
CA ILE A 1087 -1.51 13.27 -26.93
C ILE A 1087 -1.85 12.56 -28.24
N ASN A 1088 -2.08 11.26 -28.13
CA ASN A 1088 -2.46 10.45 -29.27
C ASN A 1088 -3.93 10.70 -29.66
N THR A 1089 -4.14 11.46 -30.72
CA THR A 1089 -5.46 11.80 -31.29
C THR A 1089 -6.08 10.69 -32.13
N ALA A 1090 -5.42 9.53 -32.28
CA ALA A 1090 -5.95 8.42 -33.06
C ALA A 1090 -7.15 7.76 -32.35
N VAL A 1091 -8.26 7.70 -33.07
CA VAL A 1091 -9.45 6.93 -32.70
C VAL A 1091 -9.51 5.70 -33.60
N THR A 1092 -9.59 4.51 -33.00
CA THR A 1092 -9.83 3.27 -33.72
C THR A 1092 -11.32 2.97 -33.80
N VAL A 1093 -11.76 2.43 -34.94
CA VAL A 1093 -13.11 1.89 -35.13
C VAL A 1093 -13.02 0.38 -35.08
N ASN A 1094 -13.74 -0.27 -34.17
CA ASN A 1094 -13.89 -1.72 -34.15
C ASN A 1094 -15.35 -2.08 -33.88
N SER A 1095 -15.97 -2.88 -34.77
CA SER A 1095 -17.36 -3.32 -34.64
C SER A 1095 -18.36 -2.18 -34.35
N GLY A 1096 -18.14 -1.01 -34.97
CA GLY A 1096 -18.94 0.21 -34.78
C GLY A 1096 -18.59 1.04 -33.55
N ILE A 1097 -17.81 0.52 -32.59
CA ILE A 1097 -17.36 1.26 -31.40
C ILE A 1097 -16.15 2.13 -31.78
N LEU A 1098 -16.21 3.41 -31.40
CA LEU A 1098 -15.12 4.38 -31.50
C LEU A 1098 -14.32 4.36 -30.20
N THR A 1099 -13.00 4.16 -30.25
CA THR A 1099 -12.14 4.16 -29.06
C THR A 1099 -10.95 5.10 -29.22
N ALA A 1100 -10.83 6.07 -28.32
CA ALA A 1100 -9.67 6.95 -28.23
C ALA A 1100 -8.46 6.17 -27.69
N THR A 1101 -7.35 6.15 -28.43
CA THR A 1101 -6.20 5.28 -28.12
C THR A 1101 -5.20 5.87 -27.11
N GLN A 1102 -5.37 7.14 -26.72
CA GLN A 1102 -4.64 7.71 -25.59
C GLN A 1102 -5.00 6.96 -24.30
N SER A 1103 -4.03 6.72 -23.41
CA SER A 1103 -4.29 6.14 -22.08
C SER A 1103 -4.17 7.23 -21.00
N GLY A 1104 -4.97 7.09 -19.93
CA GLY A 1104 -4.94 7.99 -18.77
C GLY A 1104 -5.55 9.38 -18.96
N ALA A 1105 -6.14 9.67 -20.12
CA ALA A 1105 -6.87 10.92 -20.39
C ALA A 1105 -8.34 10.84 -19.95
N THR A 1106 -9.01 11.98 -19.87
CA THR A 1106 -10.47 12.10 -19.88
C THR A 1106 -10.95 12.45 -21.29
N TYR A 1107 -12.23 12.18 -21.58
CA TYR A 1107 -12.79 12.29 -22.93
C TYR A 1107 -14.10 13.07 -22.90
N GLN A 1108 -14.43 13.70 -24.02
CA GLN A 1108 -15.78 14.16 -24.31
C GLN A 1108 -16.08 13.95 -25.80
N TRP A 1109 -17.11 13.19 -26.11
CA TRP A 1109 -17.49 12.90 -27.50
C TRP A 1109 -18.43 13.97 -28.08
N TYR A 1110 -18.29 14.17 -29.39
CA TYR A 1110 -19.07 15.09 -30.20
C TYR A 1110 -19.49 14.42 -31.50
N GLN A 1111 -20.70 14.69 -31.97
CA GLN A 1111 -21.05 14.50 -33.38
C GLN A 1111 -20.53 15.70 -34.17
N CYS A 1112 -19.84 15.45 -35.28
CA CYS A 1112 -19.24 16.51 -36.08
C CYS A 1112 -20.32 17.41 -36.74
N PRO A 1113 -20.05 18.71 -36.89
CA PRO A 1113 -18.76 19.37 -36.64
C PRO A 1113 -18.46 19.65 -35.15
N ASN A 1114 -19.46 19.93 -34.29
CA ASN A 1114 -19.26 20.35 -32.89
C ASN A 1114 -20.45 20.03 -31.94
N THR A 1115 -21.38 19.13 -32.28
CA THR A 1115 -22.56 18.84 -31.45
C THR A 1115 -22.17 17.97 -30.24
N LEU A 1116 -22.27 18.52 -29.03
CA LEU A 1116 -21.92 17.83 -27.79
C LEU A 1116 -22.80 16.60 -27.52
N LEU A 1117 -22.18 15.45 -27.23
CA LEU A 1117 -22.88 14.24 -26.78
C LEU A 1117 -22.87 14.19 -25.26
N SER A 1118 -23.91 14.76 -24.65
CA SER A 1118 -24.01 14.96 -23.20
C SER A 1118 -23.91 13.64 -22.43
N GLY A 1119 -22.92 13.52 -21.54
CA GLY A 1119 -22.67 12.33 -20.72
C GLY A 1119 -21.71 11.31 -21.34
N GLU A 1120 -21.36 11.45 -22.61
CA GLU A 1120 -20.43 10.53 -23.30
C GLU A 1120 -18.97 10.94 -23.05
N THR A 1121 -18.44 10.55 -21.88
CA THR A 1121 -17.09 10.91 -21.40
C THR A 1121 -16.13 9.71 -21.26
N ASN A 1122 -16.56 8.52 -21.71
CA ASN A 1122 -15.75 7.31 -21.70
C ASN A 1122 -14.70 7.29 -22.83
N GLN A 1123 -13.62 6.54 -22.63
CA GLN A 1123 -12.57 6.31 -23.65
C GLN A 1123 -13.12 5.69 -24.94
N SER A 1124 -14.16 4.86 -24.81
CA SER A 1124 -14.90 4.27 -25.91
C SER A 1124 -16.32 4.83 -25.95
N TYR A 1125 -16.80 5.18 -27.13
CA TYR A 1125 -18.17 5.58 -27.41
C TYR A 1125 -18.78 4.65 -28.47
N THR A 1126 -20.06 4.32 -28.29
CA THR A 1126 -20.84 3.54 -29.27
C THR A 1126 -21.84 4.48 -29.95
N PRO A 1127 -21.60 4.91 -31.21
CA PRO A 1127 -22.54 5.64 -32.03
C PRO A 1127 -23.92 5.00 -32.03
N LEU A 1128 -24.97 5.83 -31.88
CA LEU A 1128 -26.37 5.39 -31.95
C LEU A 1128 -26.98 5.59 -33.35
N ALA A 1129 -26.25 6.22 -34.26
CA ALA A 1129 -26.63 6.45 -35.65
C ALA A 1129 -25.37 6.45 -36.55
N ASN A 1130 -25.58 6.32 -37.85
CA ASN A 1130 -24.53 6.63 -38.83
C ASN A 1130 -24.27 8.16 -38.83
N GLY A 1131 -23.00 8.56 -38.87
CA GLY A 1131 -22.61 9.96 -38.81
C GLY A 1131 -21.10 10.14 -38.56
N ASP A 1132 -20.65 11.39 -38.62
CA ASP A 1132 -19.28 11.77 -38.29
C ASP A 1132 -19.15 12.10 -36.80
N TYR A 1133 -18.10 11.60 -36.15
CA TYR A 1133 -17.87 11.78 -34.71
C TYR A 1133 -16.43 12.17 -34.42
N LYS A 1134 -16.20 12.90 -33.33
CA LYS A 1134 -14.86 13.24 -32.83
C LYS A 1134 -14.85 13.25 -31.30
N VAL A 1135 -13.66 13.25 -30.71
CA VAL A 1135 -13.46 13.27 -29.26
C VAL A 1135 -12.46 14.34 -28.86
N ASP A 1136 -12.78 15.11 -27.83
CA ASP A 1136 -11.82 15.93 -27.12
C ASP A 1136 -11.11 15.04 -26.09
N ILE A 1137 -9.79 14.89 -26.25
CA ILE A 1137 -8.94 14.07 -25.38
C ILE A 1137 -8.18 15.02 -24.46
N THR A 1138 -8.44 14.95 -23.16
CA THR A 1138 -7.84 15.82 -22.15
C THR A 1138 -6.88 15.03 -21.25
N LEU A 1139 -5.59 15.32 -21.35
CA LEU A 1139 -4.55 14.73 -20.50
C LEU A 1139 -3.88 15.84 -19.68
N ALA A 1140 -4.05 15.79 -18.36
CA ALA A 1140 -3.84 16.94 -17.48
C ALA A 1140 -4.63 18.15 -18.00
N ASP A 1141 -3.98 19.29 -18.25
CA ASP A 1141 -4.60 20.55 -18.70
C ASP A 1141 -4.48 20.77 -20.22
N CYS A 1142 -4.03 19.76 -20.98
CA CYS A 1142 -4.04 19.77 -22.45
C CYS A 1142 -5.27 19.05 -22.99
N THR A 1143 -6.14 19.76 -23.72
CA THR A 1143 -7.20 19.16 -24.53
C THR A 1143 -6.84 19.21 -26.01
N VAL A 1144 -6.90 18.08 -26.70
CA VAL A 1144 -6.72 17.98 -28.15
C VAL A 1144 -7.89 17.22 -28.76
N THR A 1145 -8.55 17.84 -29.74
CA THR A 1145 -9.67 17.26 -30.49
C THR A 1145 -9.15 16.31 -31.57
N SER A 1146 -9.74 15.12 -31.69
CA SER A 1146 -9.48 14.20 -32.81
C SER A 1146 -10.01 14.76 -34.14
N SER A 1147 -9.47 14.27 -35.25
CA SER A 1147 -10.17 14.39 -36.55
C SER A 1147 -11.56 13.75 -36.47
N CYS A 1148 -12.49 14.16 -37.33
CA CYS A 1148 -13.78 13.50 -37.48
C CYS A 1148 -13.61 12.10 -38.10
N ILE A 1149 -14.27 11.11 -37.51
CA ILE A 1149 -14.31 9.72 -37.97
C ILE A 1149 -15.74 9.42 -38.44
N THR A 1150 -15.86 9.01 -39.70
CA THR A 1150 -17.15 8.66 -40.32
C THR A 1150 -17.58 7.25 -39.97
N ILE A 1151 -18.74 7.11 -39.35
CA ILE A 1151 -19.45 5.83 -39.16
C ILE A 1151 -20.52 5.74 -40.24
N SER A 1152 -20.15 5.12 -41.36
CA SER A 1152 -21.02 4.94 -42.53
C SER A 1152 -21.91 3.70 -42.44
N ASN A 1153 -21.53 2.72 -41.61
CA ASN A 1153 -22.31 1.53 -41.26
C ASN A 1153 -22.08 1.21 -39.78
N LEU A 1154 -23.14 1.18 -38.98
CA LEU A 1154 -23.16 0.52 -37.67
C LEU A 1154 -22.93 -0.98 -37.85
N ALA A 1155 -21.66 -1.40 -37.75
CA ALA A 1155 -21.25 -2.76 -38.07
C ALA A 1155 -21.87 -3.79 -37.12
N VAL A 1156 -22.44 -4.84 -37.71
CA VAL A 1156 -22.75 -6.08 -37.00
C VAL A 1156 -21.39 -6.72 -36.66
N GLY A 1157 -21.04 -6.78 -35.38
CA GLY A 1157 -19.67 -7.12 -34.94
C GLY A 1157 -19.15 -8.48 -35.41
N ASP A 1158 -17.83 -8.62 -35.42
CA ASP A 1158 -17.14 -9.75 -36.07
C ASP A 1158 -17.55 -11.13 -35.55
N PHE A 1159 -17.52 -12.09 -36.48
CA PHE A 1159 -18.04 -13.46 -36.36
C PHE A 1159 -17.08 -14.37 -35.57
N GLU A 1160 -17.57 -14.96 -34.47
CA GLU A 1160 -16.88 -15.99 -33.70
C GLU A 1160 -17.63 -17.32 -33.83
N PRO A 1161 -17.04 -18.38 -34.44
CA PRO A 1161 -17.77 -19.61 -34.77
C PRO A 1161 -18.34 -20.40 -33.59
N ASN A 1162 -17.84 -20.18 -32.37
CA ASN A 1162 -18.04 -21.11 -31.24
C ASN A 1162 -19.01 -20.62 -30.16
N GLU A 1163 -19.74 -19.53 -30.37
CA GLU A 1163 -20.68 -18.97 -29.38
C GLU A 1163 -22.05 -18.68 -29.98
N PHE A 1164 -23.11 -18.89 -29.19
CA PHE A 1164 -24.44 -18.39 -29.53
C PHE A 1164 -24.47 -16.89 -29.29
N LYS A 1165 -24.48 -16.10 -30.37
CA LYS A 1165 -24.44 -14.63 -30.34
C LYS A 1165 -25.61 -14.01 -31.09
N ILE A 1166 -26.07 -12.88 -30.57
CA ILE A 1166 -27.14 -12.05 -31.14
C ILE A 1166 -26.53 -10.66 -31.37
N TYR A 1167 -26.60 -10.15 -32.60
CA TYR A 1167 -25.90 -8.92 -32.99
C TYR A 1167 -26.83 -7.95 -33.74
N PRO A 1168 -26.56 -6.63 -33.62
CA PRO A 1168 -26.90 -5.79 -32.47
C PRO A 1168 -28.39 -5.37 -32.50
N ASN A 1169 -28.80 -4.50 -31.56
CA ASN A 1169 -30.21 -4.16 -31.28
C ASN A 1169 -31.03 -3.75 -32.53
N PRO A 1170 -32.17 -4.41 -32.83
CA PRO A 1170 -32.89 -4.24 -34.09
C PRO A 1170 -33.57 -2.87 -34.24
N SER A 1171 -33.07 -2.02 -35.13
CA SER A 1171 -33.72 -0.75 -35.50
C SER A 1171 -34.93 -0.89 -36.45
N LYS A 1172 -35.18 -2.10 -36.98
CA LYS A 1172 -36.29 -2.45 -37.89
C LYS A 1172 -36.83 -3.86 -37.64
N GLY A 1173 -36.84 -4.33 -36.39
CA GLY A 1173 -37.34 -5.68 -36.05
C GLY A 1173 -36.55 -6.87 -36.62
N ILE A 1174 -35.43 -6.68 -37.33
CA ILE A 1174 -34.60 -7.76 -37.86
C ILE A 1174 -33.49 -8.11 -36.86
N VAL A 1175 -33.44 -9.37 -36.42
CA VAL A 1175 -32.43 -9.89 -35.49
C VAL A 1175 -31.54 -10.90 -36.22
N ASN A 1176 -30.22 -10.75 -36.11
CA ASN A 1176 -29.24 -11.70 -36.63
C ASN A 1176 -28.70 -12.59 -35.50
N ILE A 1177 -28.74 -13.90 -35.72
CA ILE A 1177 -28.33 -14.93 -34.76
C ILE A 1177 -27.25 -15.80 -35.39
N VAL A 1178 -26.14 -16.00 -34.68
CA VAL A 1178 -25.10 -16.99 -35.00
C VAL A 1178 -25.07 -18.01 -33.88
N THR A 1179 -24.95 -19.29 -34.23
CA THR A 1179 -24.89 -20.40 -33.27
C THR A 1179 -24.04 -21.54 -33.85
N PRO A 1180 -23.20 -22.22 -33.04
CA PRO A 1180 -22.54 -23.48 -33.44
C PRO A 1180 -23.49 -24.69 -33.40
N TYR A 1181 -24.75 -24.50 -32.99
CA TYR A 1181 -25.73 -25.57 -32.78
C TYR A 1181 -26.89 -25.45 -33.78
N GLN A 1182 -26.89 -26.32 -34.81
CA GLN A 1182 -28.04 -26.47 -35.70
C GLN A 1182 -29.26 -27.01 -34.93
N GLY A 1183 -30.46 -26.55 -35.29
CA GLY A 1183 -31.71 -27.16 -34.85
C GLY A 1183 -32.91 -26.23 -34.85
N ASN A 1184 -34.02 -26.72 -34.32
CA ASN A 1184 -35.24 -25.94 -34.14
C ASN A 1184 -35.17 -25.10 -32.86
N TYR A 1185 -35.48 -23.81 -32.99
CA TYR A 1185 -35.50 -22.84 -31.90
C TYR A 1185 -36.87 -22.17 -31.80
N ILE A 1186 -37.18 -21.75 -30.58
CA ILE A 1186 -38.38 -20.98 -30.26
C ILE A 1186 -38.02 -19.70 -29.51
N ILE A 1187 -38.65 -18.60 -29.90
CA ILE A 1187 -38.79 -17.42 -29.04
C ILE A 1187 -39.99 -17.66 -28.13
N THR A 1188 -39.80 -17.49 -26.82
CA THR A 1188 -40.88 -17.40 -25.84
C THR A 1188 -40.92 -16.02 -25.19
N ASP A 1189 -42.07 -15.59 -24.69
CA ASP A 1189 -42.17 -14.46 -23.77
C ASP A 1189 -41.65 -14.81 -22.37
N ALA A 1190 -41.75 -13.86 -21.45
CA ALA A 1190 -41.36 -14.04 -20.04
C ALA A 1190 -42.22 -15.05 -19.26
N LEU A 1191 -43.38 -15.43 -19.79
CA LEU A 1191 -44.26 -16.46 -19.24
C LEU A 1191 -44.02 -17.84 -19.90
N GLY A 1192 -43.05 -17.94 -20.81
CA GLY A 1192 -42.68 -19.17 -21.50
C GLY A 1192 -43.56 -19.55 -22.69
N LYS A 1193 -44.54 -18.72 -23.07
CA LYS A 1193 -45.40 -18.94 -24.24
C LYS A 1193 -44.61 -18.74 -25.53
N THR A 1194 -44.67 -19.70 -26.45
CA THR A 1194 -44.01 -19.59 -27.76
C THR A 1194 -44.65 -18.49 -28.61
N ILE A 1195 -43.81 -17.55 -29.06
CA ILE A 1195 -44.15 -16.42 -29.91
C ILE A 1195 -43.80 -16.71 -31.37
N LYS A 1196 -42.67 -17.39 -31.62
CA LYS A 1196 -42.22 -17.76 -32.98
C LYS A 1196 -41.29 -18.97 -32.94
N THR A 1197 -41.46 -19.88 -33.90
CA THR A 1197 -40.56 -21.02 -34.15
C THR A 1197 -39.77 -20.77 -35.43
N PHE A 1198 -38.50 -21.17 -35.46
CA PHE A 1198 -37.59 -21.04 -36.60
C PHE A 1198 -36.44 -22.04 -36.49
N GLU A 1199 -35.86 -22.41 -37.62
CA GLU A 1199 -34.67 -23.26 -37.67
C GLU A 1199 -33.41 -22.39 -37.72
N LEU A 1200 -32.38 -22.76 -36.95
CA LEU A 1200 -31.06 -22.16 -37.03
C LEU A 1200 -30.09 -23.19 -37.62
N HIS A 1201 -29.30 -22.74 -38.59
CA HIS A 1201 -28.20 -23.50 -39.18
C HIS A 1201 -26.89 -23.14 -38.48
N GLU A 1202 -26.04 -24.13 -38.25
CA GLU A 1202 -24.77 -23.94 -37.55
C GLU A 1202 -23.79 -23.05 -38.34
N ASN A 1203 -23.00 -22.25 -37.62
CA ASN A 1203 -21.84 -21.50 -38.12
C ASN A 1203 -22.12 -20.54 -39.28
N ILE A 1204 -23.38 -20.14 -39.49
CA ILE A 1204 -23.77 -19.08 -40.43
C ILE A 1204 -24.61 -18.01 -39.75
N VAL A 1205 -24.75 -16.85 -40.39
CA VAL A 1205 -25.67 -15.79 -39.94
C VAL A 1205 -27.10 -16.18 -40.31
N ASN A 1206 -27.91 -16.44 -39.30
CA ASN A 1206 -29.34 -16.71 -39.44
C ASN A 1206 -30.12 -15.41 -39.17
N THR A 1207 -30.82 -14.89 -40.18
CA THR A 1207 -31.59 -13.64 -40.07
C THR A 1207 -33.05 -13.92 -39.78
N LEU A 1208 -33.59 -13.28 -38.73
CA LEU A 1208 -34.96 -13.47 -38.26
C LEU A 1208 -35.72 -12.13 -38.23
N ASN A 1209 -36.77 -12.02 -39.03
CA ASN A 1209 -37.69 -10.88 -38.99
C ASN A 1209 -38.69 -11.03 -37.82
N LEU A 1210 -38.74 -10.03 -36.94
CA LEU A 1210 -39.62 -9.86 -35.78
C LEU A 1210 -40.41 -8.53 -35.81
N GLU A 1211 -40.60 -7.92 -36.98
CA GLU A 1211 -41.38 -6.67 -37.17
C GLU A 1211 -42.81 -6.75 -36.62
N ASN A 1212 -43.38 -7.95 -36.51
CA ASN A 1212 -44.72 -8.20 -35.96
C ASN A 1212 -44.73 -8.61 -34.47
N VAL A 1213 -43.57 -8.68 -33.80
CA VAL A 1213 -43.49 -8.96 -32.36
C VAL A 1213 -43.46 -7.65 -31.59
N SER A 1214 -44.31 -7.48 -30.57
CA SER A 1214 -44.37 -6.27 -29.75
C SER A 1214 -43.10 -6.03 -28.93
N ASP A 1215 -42.94 -4.81 -28.42
CA ASP A 1215 -41.88 -4.48 -27.48
C ASP A 1215 -41.99 -5.31 -26.19
N GLY A 1216 -40.86 -5.79 -25.68
CA GLY A 1216 -40.84 -6.67 -24.52
C GLY A 1216 -39.53 -7.42 -24.30
N THR A 1217 -39.49 -8.20 -23.21
CA THR A 1217 -38.45 -9.19 -22.95
C THR A 1217 -38.92 -10.56 -23.40
N TYR A 1218 -38.09 -11.22 -24.20
CA TYR A 1218 -38.29 -12.53 -24.77
C TYR A 1218 -37.06 -13.42 -24.51
N PHE A 1219 -37.19 -14.71 -24.79
CA PHE A 1219 -36.14 -15.70 -24.62
C PHE A 1219 -36.06 -16.63 -25.82
N ILE A 1220 -34.87 -16.85 -26.38
CA ILE A 1220 -34.60 -17.83 -27.43
C ILE A 1220 -34.07 -19.10 -26.78
N LYS A 1221 -34.68 -20.25 -27.08
CA LYS A 1221 -34.23 -21.58 -26.62
C LYS A 1221 -34.40 -22.64 -27.71
N ASN A 1222 -33.57 -23.69 -27.68
CA ASN A 1222 -33.74 -24.85 -28.54
C ASN A 1222 -35.04 -25.59 -28.14
N SER A 1223 -35.79 -26.13 -29.11
CA SER A 1223 -37.07 -26.79 -28.83
C SER A 1223 -36.95 -28.21 -28.27
N THR A 1224 -35.77 -28.82 -28.39
CA THR A 1224 -35.57 -30.27 -28.18
C THR A 1224 -34.35 -30.62 -27.31
N ASP A 1225 -33.32 -29.80 -27.28
CA ASP A 1225 -32.12 -30.03 -26.45
C ASP A 1225 -32.06 -29.05 -25.27
N SER A 1226 -32.16 -29.58 -24.05
CA SER A 1226 -32.10 -28.81 -22.79
C SER A 1226 -30.68 -28.41 -22.37
N ASN A 1227 -29.64 -28.85 -23.08
CA ASN A 1227 -28.25 -28.50 -22.78
C ASN A 1227 -27.82 -27.16 -23.43
N VAL A 1228 -28.58 -26.62 -24.38
CA VAL A 1228 -28.30 -25.32 -25.02
C VAL A 1228 -28.79 -24.18 -24.12
N LYS A 1229 -27.90 -23.24 -23.77
CA LYS A 1229 -28.23 -22.09 -22.91
C LYS A 1229 -29.33 -21.22 -23.54
N THR A 1230 -30.42 -21.02 -22.81
CA THR A 1230 -31.45 -20.02 -23.13
C THR A 1230 -30.85 -18.61 -23.16
N GLN A 1231 -31.15 -17.83 -24.20
CA GLN A 1231 -30.65 -16.46 -24.38
C GLN A 1231 -31.77 -15.43 -24.27
N LYS A 1232 -31.51 -14.31 -23.60
CA LYS A 1232 -32.48 -13.21 -23.43
C LYS A 1232 -32.43 -12.29 -24.66
N LEU A 1233 -33.59 -12.00 -25.23
CA LEU A 1233 -33.79 -11.04 -26.31
C LEU A 1233 -34.66 -9.88 -25.80
N LEU A 1234 -34.21 -8.64 -25.93
CA LEU A 1234 -35.07 -7.46 -25.74
C LEU A 1234 -35.47 -6.94 -27.12
N ILE A 1235 -36.76 -6.68 -27.29
CA ILE A 1235 -37.30 -5.97 -28.46
C ILE A 1235 -37.81 -4.63 -27.96
N LYS A 1236 -37.37 -3.55 -28.60
CA LYS A 1236 -37.80 -2.17 -28.36
C LYS A 1236 -37.78 -1.45 -29.70
N LYS A 1237 -38.93 -0.95 -30.15
CA LYS A 1237 -39.11 -0.29 -31.46
C LYS A 1237 -39.14 1.24 -31.36
#